data_AF-A0AAU7DUU9-F1
#
_entry.id   AF-A0AAU7DUU9-F1
#
_cell.length_a   1.000
_cell.length_b   1.000
_cell.length_c   1.000
_cell.angle_alpha   90.00
_cell.angle_beta   90.00
_cell.angle_gamma   90.00
#
_symmetry.space_group_name_H-M   'P 1'
#
loop_
_entity.id
_entity.type
_entity.pdbx_description
1 polymer ?
#
loop_
_entity_poly.entity_id
_entity_poly.type
_entity_poly.pdbx_seq_one_letter_code
_entity_poly.pdbx_strand_id
1 'polypeptide(L)'
;MDSPFDSDELRELMAQYGAVHKPGMTDKLLKDMAPLFTAQGIDLDNLGPEVGIEELNQVLAQATEQYNFSLFNPETQHRELALRVLRSYSILLANSDADQAQQLFSSIRPEETGTTPAASHVIGVALGLVDSWFTDPTQQKHLARTKLSRTAGRPALATGGDILALARKGRAYDSLQSLTVNHGGLLVCAGAMLVVAAAVQMTAKHAGITVQDAATQLLTATDMPLSQMQQAQQEQRHHDDGSSFRKSSGGSLTHEDHRWTAKFKAWLTRQPEISAPSVAEEVAMFEFGLGLVRGANLDPHNILHMLKVVAIYHTVEPEASRGPLFATLQDYAEFRADTATSKKDTKNWLVFFEVVDEELGALVEELGLLPDLDIGLDLSGELLEILQAAAEVPDSQVVPALRQTRAISAINVLLDWIGPHKPVTQTGALRRAEISTIAAMLGISAVGVAKAPTFDPEHWRAEQQGTRPRHVTSMWDLGEVAIWWEALLVSEIIEVTTTKVTPGPQADQWRTNPERPYLEVFLAMILAQELIELVDPVDLEEAFETGTLPFGFEALTVITTHLQQCLQSAKEVTVEVPTTGRFNPAATMVAEVLSRLHLLGLVQFDSQTFILQVPLELRGAVGAGLFMFGQSWAKQINLG
;
A
#
# COMPACT_ATOMS: atom_id res chain seq x y z
N MET A 1 27.59 -23.23 -7.41
CA MET A 1 26.61 -23.76 -8.38
C MET A 1 25.78 -22.56 -8.69
N ASP A 2 26.22 -21.87 -9.72
CA ASP A 2 25.89 -20.49 -9.95
C ASP A 2 24.66 -20.48 -10.86
N SER A 3 23.88 -19.41 -10.91
CA SER A 3 22.62 -19.46 -11.64
C SER A 3 22.90 -19.70 -13.13
N PRO A 4 22.08 -20.46 -13.89
CA PRO A 4 22.26 -20.54 -15.35
C PRO A 4 22.22 -19.15 -16.01
N PHE A 5 21.51 -18.20 -15.40
CA PHE A 5 21.47 -16.77 -15.77
C PHE A 5 22.76 -15.98 -15.45
N ASP A 6 23.69 -16.56 -14.70
CA ASP A 6 25.00 -15.98 -14.40
C ASP A 6 26.09 -16.38 -15.40
N SER A 7 25.80 -17.31 -16.32
CA SER A 7 26.73 -17.69 -17.39
C SER A 7 26.96 -16.52 -18.35
N ASP A 8 28.24 -16.20 -18.60
CA ASP A 8 28.60 -15.06 -19.46
C ASP A 8 28.10 -15.24 -20.90
N GLU A 9 28.06 -16.48 -21.41
CA GLU A 9 27.53 -16.82 -22.73
C GLU A 9 26.03 -16.47 -22.86
N LEU A 10 25.20 -16.75 -21.83
CA LEU A 10 23.78 -16.40 -21.85
C LEU A 10 23.57 -14.88 -21.67
N ARG A 11 24.43 -14.22 -20.89
CA ARG A 11 24.40 -12.76 -20.71
C ARG A 11 24.78 -12.02 -22.00
N GLU A 12 25.81 -12.47 -22.73
CA GLU A 12 26.15 -11.92 -24.05
C GLU A 12 25.03 -12.15 -25.06
N LEU A 13 24.38 -13.33 -25.05
CA LEU A 13 23.24 -13.63 -25.92
C LEU A 13 22.04 -12.71 -25.63
N MET A 14 21.65 -12.56 -24.35
CA MET A 14 20.56 -11.64 -23.96
C MET A 14 20.87 -10.18 -24.34
N ALA A 15 22.14 -9.75 -24.18
CA ALA A 15 22.59 -8.41 -24.55
C ALA A 15 22.54 -8.17 -26.07
N GLN A 16 22.91 -9.17 -26.89
CA GLN A 16 22.89 -9.05 -28.36
C GLN A 16 21.49 -8.79 -28.94
N TYR A 17 20.46 -9.37 -28.33
CA TYR A 17 19.07 -9.24 -28.80
C TYR A 17 18.25 -8.21 -27.99
N GLY A 18 18.87 -7.48 -27.05
CA GLY A 18 18.22 -6.41 -26.29
C GLY A 18 17.22 -6.89 -25.23
N ALA A 19 17.32 -8.14 -24.77
CA ALA A 19 16.45 -8.69 -23.74
C ALA A 19 16.87 -8.18 -22.35
N VAL A 20 15.99 -7.42 -21.68
CA VAL A 20 16.22 -6.96 -20.30
C VAL A 20 15.84 -8.06 -19.31
N HIS A 21 16.87 -8.71 -18.74
CA HIS A 21 16.71 -9.55 -17.56
C HIS A 21 16.03 -8.74 -16.43
N LYS A 22 14.86 -9.19 -15.96
CA LYS A 22 14.14 -8.57 -14.84
C LYS A 22 14.59 -9.23 -13.53
N PRO A 23 15.35 -8.54 -12.64
CA PRO A 23 15.65 -9.07 -11.32
C PRO A 23 14.36 -9.20 -10.51
N GLY A 24 14.20 -10.31 -9.77
CA GLY A 24 13.05 -10.53 -8.89
C GLY A 24 12.36 -11.90 -9.01
N MET A 25 12.71 -12.72 -10.00
CA MET A 25 12.26 -14.12 -10.03
C MET A 25 13.18 -14.96 -9.12
N THR A 26 12.66 -15.42 -7.98
CA THR A 26 13.44 -16.12 -6.95
C THR A 26 13.92 -17.50 -7.43
N ASP A 27 15.15 -17.90 -7.10
CA ASP A 27 15.72 -19.21 -7.49
C ASP A 27 14.86 -20.40 -7.07
N LYS A 28 14.11 -20.30 -5.96
CA LYS A 28 13.12 -21.31 -5.54
C LYS A 28 12.03 -21.47 -6.61
N LEU A 29 11.44 -20.37 -7.07
CA LEU A 29 10.37 -20.38 -8.07
C LEU A 29 10.86 -20.92 -9.42
N LEU A 30 12.10 -20.59 -9.82
CA LEU A 30 12.72 -21.15 -11.03
C LEU A 30 12.92 -22.68 -10.92
N LYS A 31 13.34 -23.17 -9.75
CA LYS A 31 13.47 -24.62 -9.48
C LYS A 31 12.12 -25.34 -9.40
N ASP A 32 11.12 -24.73 -8.78
CA ASP A 32 9.76 -25.27 -8.70
C ASP A 32 9.09 -25.34 -10.09
N MET A 33 9.47 -24.44 -11.01
CA MET A 33 9.02 -24.42 -12.40
C MET A 33 9.90 -25.24 -13.36
N ALA A 34 11.13 -25.64 -12.97
CA ALA A 34 12.06 -26.42 -13.80
C ALA A 34 11.41 -27.63 -14.52
N PRO A 35 10.59 -28.48 -13.85
CA PRO A 35 9.95 -29.62 -14.51
C PRO A 35 8.97 -29.22 -15.64
N LEU A 36 8.37 -28.03 -15.58
CA LEU A 36 7.44 -27.52 -16.59
C LEU A 36 8.19 -27.07 -17.86
N PHE A 37 9.39 -26.53 -17.72
CA PHE A 37 10.27 -26.20 -18.85
C PHE A 37 10.76 -27.47 -19.54
N THR A 38 11.27 -28.44 -18.78
CA THR A 38 11.72 -29.74 -19.32
C THR A 38 10.59 -30.49 -20.02
N ALA A 39 9.36 -30.43 -19.51
CA ALA A 39 8.18 -31.03 -20.14
C ALA A 39 7.80 -30.38 -21.49
N GLN A 40 8.26 -29.15 -21.75
CA GLN A 40 8.07 -28.43 -23.02
C GLN A 40 9.32 -28.49 -23.92
N GLY A 41 10.34 -29.27 -23.54
CA GLY A 41 11.56 -29.48 -24.32
C GLY A 41 12.64 -28.39 -24.14
N ILE A 42 12.43 -27.42 -23.25
CA ILE A 42 13.43 -26.39 -22.92
C ILE A 42 14.20 -26.82 -21.67
N ASP A 43 15.51 -27.00 -21.83
CA ASP A 43 16.47 -27.20 -20.74
C ASP A 43 17.08 -25.84 -20.37
N LEU A 44 16.79 -25.32 -19.17
CA LEU A 44 17.31 -24.04 -18.70
C LEU A 44 18.81 -24.10 -18.37
N ASP A 45 19.36 -25.28 -18.10
CA ASP A 45 20.79 -25.48 -17.85
C ASP A 45 21.57 -25.74 -19.16
N ASN A 46 20.89 -25.85 -20.31
CA ASN A 46 21.47 -26.19 -21.62
C ASN A 46 20.63 -25.66 -22.80
N LEU A 47 20.46 -24.34 -22.88
CA LEU A 47 19.72 -23.68 -23.96
C LEU A 47 20.48 -23.77 -25.29
N GLY A 48 19.93 -24.55 -26.23
CA GLY A 48 20.51 -24.72 -27.57
C GLY A 48 20.40 -23.45 -28.45
N PRO A 49 21.32 -23.25 -29.41
CA PRO A 49 21.43 -22.01 -30.20
C PRO A 49 20.30 -21.78 -31.23
N GLU A 50 19.26 -22.61 -31.22
CA GLU A 50 18.10 -22.53 -32.11
C GLU A 50 16.82 -22.03 -31.37
N VAL A 51 16.84 -21.93 -30.03
CA VAL A 51 15.66 -21.51 -29.24
C VAL A 51 15.46 -20.00 -29.35
N GLY A 52 14.26 -19.58 -29.79
CA GLY A 52 13.94 -18.17 -29.97
C GLY A 52 13.58 -17.43 -28.68
N ILE A 53 13.81 -16.11 -28.63
CA ILE A 53 13.38 -15.28 -27.48
C ILE A 53 11.85 -15.17 -27.39
N GLU A 54 11.14 -15.13 -28.53
CA GLU A 54 9.67 -15.25 -28.58
C GLU A 54 9.21 -16.58 -27.94
N GLU A 55 9.86 -17.68 -28.29
CA GLU A 55 9.56 -19.05 -27.83
C GLU A 55 9.84 -19.22 -26.34
N LEU A 56 10.99 -18.74 -25.86
CA LEU A 56 11.33 -18.72 -24.44
C LEU A 56 10.34 -17.88 -23.62
N ASN A 57 9.91 -16.71 -24.12
CA ASN A 57 8.87 -15.90 -23.46
C ASN A 57 7.50 -16.58 -23.48
N GLN A 58 7.14 -17.26 -24.57
CA GLN A 58 5.88 -18.01 -24.68
C GLN A 58 5.86 -19.19 -23.70
N VAL A 59 6.96 -19.95 -23.60
CA VAL A 59 7.10 -21.05 -22.63
C VAL A 59 7.15 -20.53 -21.19
N LEU A 60 7.80 -19.38 -20.91
CA LEU A 60 7.76 -18.72 -19.61
C LEU A 60 6.34 -18.33 -19.20
N ALA A 61 5.54 -17.79 -20.13
CA ALA A 61 4.13 -17.49 -19.89
C ALA A 61 3.32 -18.76 -19.61
N GLN A 62 3.42 -19.78 -20.46
CA GLN A 62 2.68 -21.03 -20.31
C GLN A 62 3.06 -21.81 -19.04
N ALA A 63 4.34 -21.89 -18.70
CA ALA A 63 4.80 -22.49 -17.44
C ALA A 63 4.29 -21.69 -16.23
N THR A 64 4.29 -20.35 -16.31
CA THR A 64 3.73 -19.48 -15.25
C THR A 64 2.23 -19.72 -15.08
N GLU A 65 1.47 -19.87 -16.15
CA GLU A 65 0.03 -20.18 -16.14
C GLU A 65 -0.24 -21.58 -15.59
N GLN A 66 0.51 -22.60 -16.01
CA GLN A 66 0.42 -23.96 -15.49
C GLN A 66 0.73 -24.03 -13.98
N TYR A 67 1.75 -23.31 -13.51
CA TYR A 67 2.09 -23.20 -12.08
C TYR A 67 1.03 -22.41 -11.28
N ASN A 68 0.45 -21.35 -11.84
CA ASN A 68 -0.70 -20.68 -11.20
C ASN A 68 -1.91 -21.64 -11.14
N PHE A 69 -2.15 -22.44 -12.19
CA PHE A 69 -3.30 -23.34 -12.29
C PHE A 69 -3.23 -24.50 -11.28
N SER A 70 -2.04 -25.08 -11.02
CA SER A 70 -1.89 -26.13 -10.01
C SER A 70 -2.18 -25.62 -8.59
N LEU A 71 -1.71 -24.42 -8.23
CA LEU A 71 -1.94 -23.80 -6.92
C LEU A 71 -3.43 -23.62 -6.56
N PHE A 72 -4.34 -23.55 -7.54
CA PHE A 72 -5.80 -23.46 -7.31
C PHE A 72 -6.57 -24.74 -7.66
N ASN A 73 -5.89 -25.81 -8.10
CA ASN A 73 -6.45 -27.14 -8.34
C ASN A 73 -5.76 -28.18 -7.43
N PRO A 74 -6.00 -28.14 -6.10
CA PRO A 74 -5.32 -29.02 -5.15
C PRO A 74 -5.55 -30.50 -5.45
N GLU A 75 -4.49 -31.30 -5.27
CA GLU A 75 -4.56 -32.76 -5.19
C GLU A 75 -5.50 -33.22 -4.06
N THR A 76 -5.96 -34.47 -4.14
CA THR A 76 -7.01 -35.05 -3.27
C THR A 76 -6.82 -34.74 -1.79
N GLN A 77 -5.59 -34.89 -1.25
CA GLN A 77 -5.31 -34.62 0.16
C GLN A 77 -5.50 -33.13 0.53
N HIS A 78 -5.00 -32.21 -0.27
CA HIS A 78 -5.16 -30.77 -0.02
C HIS A 78 -6.60 -30.30 -0.26
N ARG A 79 -7.32 -30.94 -1.19
CA ARG A 79 -8.76 -30.75 -1.42
C ARG A 79 -9.59 -31.18 -0.20
N GLU A 80 -9.26 -32.31 0.45
CA GLU A 80 -9.91 -32.74 1.69
C GLU A 80 -9.69 -31.75 2.85
N LEU A 81 -8.48 -31.21 2.98
CA LEU A 81 -8.17 -30.19 3.98
C LEU A 81 -8.96 -28.89 3.74
N ALA A 82 -9.07 -28.44 2.50
CA ALA A 82 -9.90 -27.29 2.11
C ALA A 82 -11.39 -27.51 2.42
N LEU A 83 -11.95 -28.68 2.06
CA LEU A 83 -13.33 -29.07 2.40
C LEU A 83 -13.59 -29.08 3.91
N ARG A 84 -12.62 -29.52 4.72
CA ARG A 84 -12.71 -29.54 6.18
C ARG A 84 -12.79 -28.12 6.77
N VAL A 85 -11.95 -27.20 6.30
CA VAL A 85 -11.97 -25.79 6.72
C VAL A 85 -13.30 -25.13 6.34
N LEU A 86 -13.77 -25.30 5.11
CA LEU A 86 -15.06 -24.80 4.65
C LEU A 86 -16.23 -25.33 5.50
N ARG A 87 -16.18 -26.60 5.90
CA ARG A 87 -17.23 -27.22 6.73
C ARG A 87 -17.27 -26.61 8.13
N SER A 88 -16.12 -26.49 8.79
CA SER A 88 -16.03 -25.89 10.13
C SER A 88 -16.47 -24.42 10.12
N TYR A 89 -16.04 -23.63 9.12
CA TYR A 89 -16.43 -22.23 9.00
C TYR A 89 -17.95 -22.05 8.78
N SER A 90 -18.54 -22.91 7.94
CA SER A 90 -19.99 -22.92 7.69
C SER A 90 -20.83 -23.18 8.95
N ILE A 91 -20.31 -24.00 9.88
CA ILE A 91 -20.95 -24.32 11.16
C ILE A 91 -20.81 -23.16 12.15
N LEU A 92 -19.58 -22.66 12.37
CA LEU A 92 -19.31 -21.57 13.31
C LEU A 92 -20.09 -20.29 12.95
N LEU A 93 -20.11 -19.91 11.66
CA LEU A 93 -20.88 -18.75 11.20
C LEU A 93 -22.40 -18.93 11.35
N ALA A 94 -22.92 -20.16 11.37
CA ALA A 94 -24.34 -20.43 11.57
C ALA A 94 -24.76 -20.40 13.04
N ASN A 95 -23.86 -20.79 13.95
CA ASN A 95 -24.06 -20.65 15.40
C ASN A 95 -24.03 -19.18 15.87
N SER A 96 -23.53 -18.26 15.02
CA SER A 96 -23.12 -16.89 15.38
C SER A 96 -21.85 -16.81 16.23
N ASP A 97 -21.02 -17.87 16.23
CA ASP A 97 -19.69 -17.91 16.85
C ASP A 97 -18.67 -17.11 16.00
N ALA A 98 -18.93 -15.81 15.83
CA ALA A 98 -18.22 -14.94 14.89
C ALA A 98 -16.71 -14.91 15.16
N ASP A 99 -16.30 -14.86 16.43
CA ASP A 99 -14.89 -14.83 16.84
C ASP A 99 -14.18 -16.14 16.49
N GLN A 100 -14.82 -17.29 16.68
CA GLN A 100 -14.25 -18.60 16.29
C GLN A 100 -14.23 -18.77 14.77
N ALA A 101 -15.25 -18.28 14.06
CA ALA A 101 -15.25 -18.26 12.60
C ALA A 101 -14.09 -17.39 12.06
N GLN A 102 -13.83 -16.25 12.70
CA GLN A 102 -12.70 -15.37 12.37
C GLN A 102 -11.35 -16.00 12.73
N GLN A 103 -11.22 -16.64 13.89
CA GLN A 103 -10.00 -17.39 14.28
C GLN A 103 -9.68 -18.51 13.28
N LEU A 104 -10.69 -19.27 12.85
CA LEU A 104 -10.54 -20.32 11.84
C LEU A 104 -10.14 -19.71 10.49
N PHE A 105 -10.71 -18.57 10.09
CA PHE A 105 -10.29 -17.87 8.87
C PHE A 105 -8.82 -17.41 8.95
N SER A 106 -8.43 -16.76 10.05
CA SER A 106 -7.05 -16.31 10.31
C SER A 106 -6.03 -17.45 10.42
N SER A 107 -6.46 -18.70 10.63
CA SER A 107 -5.57 -19.87 10.61
C SER A 107 -5.15 -20.32 9.20
N ILE A 108 -5.80 -19.82 8.14
CA ILE A 108 -5.52 -20.19 6.75
C ILE A 108 -4.32 -19.38 6.25
N ARG A 109 -3.22 -20.06 5.94
CA ARG A 109 -1.96 -19.44 5.51
C ARG A 109 -1.80 -19.44 3.97
N PRO A 110 -0.91 -18.61 3.39
CA PRO A 110 -0.69 -18.56 1.95
C PRO A 110 -0.11 -19.86 1.37
N GLU A 111 0.81 -20.50 2.11
CA GLU A 111 1.37 -21.82 1.82
C GLU A 111 0.64 -22.91 2.63
N GLU A 112 0.55 -24.13 2.12
CA GLU A 112 0.00 -25.29 2.82
C GLU A 112 0.95 -25.86 3.89
N THR A 113 0.38 -26.67 4.79
CA THR A 113 1.15 -27.54 5.67
C THR A 113 0.63 -28.98 5.57
N GLY A 114 1.31 -29.93 6.20
CA GLY A 114 0.83 -31.32 6.28
C GLY A 114 -0.53 -31.49 6.97
N THR A 115 -1.06 -30.45 7.63
CA THR A 115 -2.35 -30.48 8.36
C THR A 115 -3.31 -29.34 7.99
N THR A 116 -2.89 -28.32 7.24
CA THR A 116 -3.72 -27.16 6.85
C THR A 116 -3.63 -26.87 5.35
N PRO A 117 -4.72 -26.46 4.69
CA PRO A 117 -4.71 -26.08 3.28
C PRO A 117 -4.16 -24.66 3.10
N ALA A 118 -3.42 -24.43 2.01
CA ALA A 118 -3.13 -23.09 1.51
C ALA A 118 -4.42 -22.30 1.24
N ALA A 119 -4.36 -20.97 1.35
CA ALA A 119 -5.44 -20.08 0.96
C ALA A 119 -5.87 -20.29 -0.50
N SER A 120 -4.94 -20.59 -1.41
CA SER A 120 -5.26 -20.91 -2.81
C SER A 120 -6.07 -22.21 -2.95
N HIS A 121 -5.77 -23.24 -2.14
CA HIS A 121 -6.54 -24.48 -2.09
C HIS A 121 -7.96 -24.23 -1.56
N VAL A 122 -8.12 -23.39 -0.54
CA VAL A 122 -9.45 -23.01 -0.01
C VAL A 122 -10.24 -22.20 -1.04
N ILE A 123 -9.63 -21.19 -1.66
CA ILE A 123 -10.25 -20.37 -2.72
C ILE A 123 -10.71 -21.24 -3.89
N GLY A 124 -9.81 -22.05 -4.47
CA GLY A 124 -10.10 -22.84 -5.65
C GLY A 124 -11.21 -23.87 -5.42
N VAL A 125 -11.18 -24.56 -4.27
CA VAL A 125 -12.24 -25.50 -3.88
C VAL A 125 -13.56 -24.77 -3.61
N ALA A 126 -13.54 -23.64 -2.90
CA ALA A 126 -14.75 -22.87 -2.61
C ALA A 126 -15.43 -22.33 -3.88
N LEU A 127 -14.67 -21.73 -4.80
CA LEU A 127 -15.19 -21.18 -6.05
C LEU A 127 -15.77 -22.29 -6.96
N GLY A 128 -15.05 -23.41 -7.13
CA GLY A 128 -15.53 -24.54 -7.92
C GLY A 128 -16.77 -25.23 -7.33
N LEU A 129 -16.92 -25.23 -6.00
CA LEU A 129 -18.14 -25.71 -5.34
C LEU A 129 -19.34 -24.79 -5.60
N VAL A 130 -19.17 -23.47 -5.47
CA VAL A 130 -20.30 -22.55 -5.65
C VAL A 130 -20.73 -22.45 -7.11
N ASP A 131 -19.81 -22.53 -8.08
CA ASP A 131 -20.20 -22.65 -9.49
C ASP A 131 -20.97 -23.95 -9.75
N SER A 132 -20.52 -25.08 -9.21
CA SER A 132 -21.24 -26.37 -9.30
C SER A 132 -22.65 -26.28 -8.70
N TRP A 133 -22.78 -25.83 -7.45
CA TRP A 133 -24.07 -25.79 -6.76
C TRP A 133 -25.06 -24.79 -7.36
N PHE A 134 -24.60 -23.63 -7.85
CA PHE A 134 -25.48 -22.61 -8.43
C PHE A 134 -25.80 -22.86 -9.92
N THR A 135 -25.05 -23.71 -10.62
CA THR A 135 -25.42 -24.18 -11.96
C THR A 135 -26.26 -25.46 -11.97
N ASP A 136 -26.18 -26.32 -10.94
CA ASP A 136 -27.04 -27.50 -10.79
C ASP A 136 -28.54 -27.13 -10.87
N PRO A 137 -29.29 -27.59 -11.91
CA PRO A 137 -30.70 -27.25 -12.10
C PRO A 137 -31.64 -27.70 -10.95
N THR A 138 -31.21 -28.66 -10.13
CA THR A 138 -31.95 -29.13 -8.95
C THR A 138 -31.78 -28.18 -7.76
N GLN A 139 -30.61 -27.56 -7.60
CA GLN A 139 -30.28 -26.70 -6.46
C GLN A 139 -30.49 -25.20 -6.73
N GLN A 140 -30.23 -24.76 -7.96
CA GLN A 140 -30.25 -23.36 -8.39
C GLN A 140 -31.51 -22.58 -7.94
N LYS A 141 -32.70 -23.21 -7.97
CA LYS A 141 -33.97 -22.56 -7.59
C LYS A 141 -34.05 -22.12 -6.11
N HIS A 142 -33.40 -22.84 -5.20
CA HIS A 142 -33.38 -22.47 -3.78
C HIS A 142 -32.14 -21.63 -3.45
N LEU A 143 -30.97 -21.97 -4.00
CA LEU A 143 -29.73 -21.20 -3.83
C LEU A 143 -29.78 -19.79 -4.46
N ALA A 144 -30.66 -19.54 -5.44
CA ALA A 144 -30.94 -18.19 -5.92
C ALA A 144 -31.29 -17.21 -4.78
N ARG A 145 -31.89 -17.69 -3.68
CA ARG A 145 -32.31 -16.91 -2.51
C ARG A 145 -31.21 -16.72 -1.44
N THR A 146 -30.01 -17.25 -1.65
CA THR A 146 -28.86 -17.09 -0.75
C THR A 146 -28.56 -15.62 -0.46
N LYS A 147 -28.30 -15.32 0.81
CA LYS A 147 -27.92 -14.01 1.35
C LYS A 147 -26.75 -14.20 2.30
N LEU A 148 -25.77 -13.31 2.23
CA LEU A 148 -24.57 -13.35 3.07
C LEU A 148 -24.89 -12.82 4.48
N SER A 149 -24.20 -13.34 5.50
CA SER A 149 -24.39 -12.86 6.87
C SER A 149 -23.75 -11.49 7.06
N ARG A 150 -24.54 -10.52 7.55
CA ARG A 150 -24.07 -9.16 7.86
C ARG A 150 -23.12 -9.08 9.07
N THR A 151 -22.85 -10.20 9.72
CA THR A 151 -21.84 -10.32 10.79
C THR A 151 -20.41 -10.40 10.26
N ALA A 152 -20.21 -10.68 8.96
CA ALA A 152 -18.90 -10.59 8.32
C ALA A 152 -18.52 -9.12 8.06
N GLY A 153 -17.22 -8.82 8.07
CA GLY A 153 -16.71 -7.46 7.83
C GLY A 153 -17.09 -6.88 6.46
N ARG A 154 -17.24 -5.55 6.38
CA ARG A 154 -17.64 -4.82 5.16
C ARG A 154 -16.87 -5.23 3.89
N PRO A 155 -15.52 -5.38 3.89
CA PRO A 155 -14.79 -5.78 2.69
C PRO A 155 -15.11 -7.20 2.23
N ALA A 156 -15.17 -8.18 3.16
CA ALA A 156 -15.53 -9.56 2.84
C ALA A 156 -16.99 -9.70 2.34
N LEU A 157 -17.89 -8.85 2.83
CA LEU A 157 -19.27 -8.76 2.34
C LEU A 157 -19.37 -8.24 0.89
N ALA A 158 -18.53 -7.27 0.51
CA ALA A 158 -18.47 -6.79 -0.87
C ALA A 158 -17.95 -7.89 -1.80
N THR A 159 -16.75 -8.42 -1.53
CA THR A 159 -16.12 -9.48 -2.33
C THR A 159 -16.99 -10.75 -2.42
N GLY A 160 -17.61 -11.17 -1.31
CA GLY A 160 -18.58 -12.27 -1.32
C GLY A 160 -19.84 -11.96 -2.14
N GLY A 161 -20.26 -10.70 -2.22
CA GLY A 161 -21.37 -10.26 -3.06
C GLY A 161 -21.10 -10.45 -4.54
N ASP A 162 -19.91 -10.06 -5.00
CA ASP A 162 -19.47 -10.22 -6.38
C ASP A 162 -19.22 -11.70 -6.74
N ILE A 163 -18.59 -12.47 -5.85
CA ILE A 163 -18.46 -13.93 -6.00
C ILE A 163 -19.84 -14.59 -6.12
N LEU A 164 -20.84 -14.20 -5.31
CA LEU A 164 -22.21 -14.72 -5.41
C LEU A 164 -22.93 -14.29 -6.70
N ALA A 165 -22.59 -13.13 -7.27
CA ALA A 165 -23.11 -12.66 -8.55
C ALA A 165 -22.49 -13.39 -9.77
N LEU A 166 -21.28 -13.91 -9.61
CA LEU A 166 -20.56 -14.72 -10.60
C LEU A 166 -20.92 -16.21 -10.49
N ALA A 167 -21.06 -16.75 -9.28
CA ALA A 167 -21.45 -18.15 -9.03
C ALA A 167 -22.83 -18.47 -9.62
N ARG A 168 -23.78 -17.53 -9.52
CA ARG A 168 -25.10 -17.58 -10.18
C ARG A 168 -25.04 -17.70 -11.72
N LYS A 169 -23.86 -17.56 -12.33
CA LYS A 169 -23.60 -17.67 -13.77
C LYS A 169 -22.65 -18.82 -14.12
N GLY A 170 -22.11 -19.55 -13.12
CA GLY A 170 -21.11 -20.60 -13.33
C GLY A 170 -19.74 -20.09 -13.79
N ARG A 171 -19.29 -18.94 -13.27
CA ARG A 171 -18.03 -18.28 -13.69
C ARG A 171 -17.23 -17.67 -12.54
N ALA A 172 -17.48 -18.06 -11.29
CA ALA A 172 -16.75 -17.55 -10.13
C ALA A 172 -15.28 -18.00 -10.14
N TYR A 173 -15.02 -19.26 -10.51
CA TYR A 173 -13.68 -19.82 -10.69
C TYR A 173 -12.95 -19.17 -11.87
N ASP A 174 -13.61 -19.06 -13.03
CA ASP A 174 -13.04 -18.41 -14.23
C ASP A 174 -12.66 -16.94 -13.96
N SER A 175 -13.40 -16.26 -13.10
CA SER A 175 -13.17 -14.86 -12.72
C SER A 175 -12.10 -14.68 -11.61
N LEU A 176 -11.49 -15.76 -11.11
CA LEU A 176 -10.56 -15.75 -9.97
C LEU A 176 -9.44 -14.71 -10.10
N GLN A 177 -8.84 -14.55 -11.29
CA GLN A 177 -7.77 -13.56 -11.48
C GLN A 177 -8.30 -12.13 -11.33
N SER A 178 -9.45 -11.79 -11.91
CA SER A 178 -10.08 -10.47 -11.77
C SER A 178 -10.51 -10.22 -10.32
N LEU A 179 -11.09 -11.21 -9.64
CA LEU A 179 -11.44 -11.12 -8.22
C LEU A 179 -10.19 -10.86 -7.35
N THR A 180 -9.07 -11.54 -7.65
CA THR A 180 -7.82 -11.39 -6.91
C THR A 180 -7.17 -10.01 -7.13
N VAL A 181 -7.33 -9.42 -8.32
CA VAL A 181 -6.88 -8.05 -8.62
C VAL A 181 -7.76 -7.02 -7.93
N ASN A 182 -9.09 -7.16 -8.01
CA ASN A 182 -10.03 -6.14 -7.53
C ASN A 182 -10.20 -6.11 -6.00
N HIS A 183 -9.87 -7.21 -5.29
CA HIS A 183 -10.09 -7.32 -3.84
C HIS A 183 -8.89 -7.85 -3.04
N GLY A 184 -7.85 -8.38 -3.69
CA GLY A 184 -6.75 -9.07 -3.00
C GLY A 184 -7.11 -10.49 -2.55
N GLY A 185 -6.13 -11.39 -2.54
CA GLY A 185 -6.36 -12.83 -2.35
C GLY A 185 -7.01 -13.20 -1.01
N LEU A 186 -6.70 -12.48 0.06
CA LEU A 186 -7.27 -12.73 1.39
C LEU A 186 -8.78 -12.43 1.45
N LEU A 187 -9.23 -11.31 0.84
CA LEU A 187 -10.67 -11.01 0.77
C LEU A 187 -11.42 -11.91 -0.19
N VAL A 188 -10.77 -12.42 -1.25
CA VAL A 188 -11.35 -13.47 -2.11
C VAL A 188 -11.54 -14.76 -1.31
N CYS A 189 -10.60 -15.14 -0.44
CA CYS A 189 -10.76 -16.28 0.46
C CYS A 189 -11.94 -16.08 1.42
N ALA A 190 -11.98 -14.94 2.12
CA ALA A 190 -13.07 -14.61 3.05
C ALA A 190 -14.45 -14.59 2.35
N GLY A 191 -14.52 -13.95 1.18
CA GLY A 191 -15.73 -13.87 0.36
C GLY A 191 -16.20 -15.25 -0.13
N ALA A 192 -15.29 -16.08 -0.64
CA ALA A 192 -15.63 -17.42 -1.12
C ALA A 192 -16.13 -18.33 0.03
N MET A 193 -15.47 -18.29 1.18
CA MET A 193 -15.90 -19.02 2.39
C MET A 193 -17.26 -18.53 2.90
N LEU A 194 -17.52 -17.22 2.86
CA LEU A 194 -18.80 -16.62 3.23
C LEU A 194 -19.94 -17.02 2.27
N VAL A 195 -19.67 -17.13 0.96
CA VAL A 195 -20.65 -17.61 -0.03
C VAL A 195 -20.93 -19.10 0.16
N VAL A 196 -19.90 -19.94 0.40
CA VAL A 196 -20.09 -21.36 0.73
C VAL A 196 -20.93 -21.53 1.99
N ALA A 197 -20.60 -20.83 3.09
CA ALA A 197 -21.36 -20.89 4.33
C ALA A 197 -22.83 -20.45 4.13
N ALA A 198 -23.07 -19.36 3.39
CA ALA A 198 -24.41 -18.88 3.08
C ALA A 198 -25.21 -19.86 2.20
N ALA A 199 -24.56 -20.55 1.26
CA ALA A 199 -25.19 -21.60 0.45
C ALA A 199 -25.56 -22.82 1.31
N VAL A 200 -24.63 -23.32 2.14
CA VAL A 200 -24.87 -24.45 3.06
C VAL A 200 -26.02 -24.13 4.03
N GLN A 201 -26.08 -22.92 4.60
CA GLN A 201 -27.21 -22.46 5.42
C GLN A 201 -28.54 -22.42 4.64
N MET A 202 -28.52 -22.05 3.36
CA MET A 202 -29.71 -22.03 2.51
C MET A 202 -30.20 -23.45 2.18
N THR A 203 -29.30 -24.39 1.91
CA THR A 203 -29.63 -25.80 1.68
C THR A 203 -30.16 -26.47 2.96
N ALA A 204 -29.52 -26.24 4.12
CA ALA A 204 -30.02 -26.71 5.41
C ALA A 204 -31.47 -26.25 5.67
N LYS A 205 -31.72 -24.95 5.46
CA LYS A 205 -33.04 -24.33 5.59
C LYS A 205 -34.06 -24.85 4.57
N HIS A 206 -33.63 -25.25 3.38
CA HIS A 206 -34.52 -25.82 2.37
C HIS A 206 -34.90 -27.28 2.67
N ALA A 207 -33.92 -28.09 3.09
CA ALA A 207 -34.10 -29.51 3.41
C ALA A 207 -34.70 -29.76 4.81
N GLY A 208 -34.68 -28.77 5.70
CA GLY A 208 -35.21 -28.89 7.07
C GLY A 208 -34.27 -29.62 8.03
N ILE A 209 -32.97 -29.61 7.75
CA ILE A 209 -31.90 -30.27 8.53
C ILE A 209 -31.00 -29.24 9.23
N THR A 210 -30.09 -29.68 10.11
CA THR A 210 -29.15 -28.73 10.73
C THR A 210 -28.10 -28.26 9.72
N VAL A 211 -27.46 -27.11 10.01
CA VAL A 211 -26.34 -26.64 9.19
C VAL A 211 -25.16 -27.60 9.27
N GLN A 212 -24.97 -28.29 10.40
CA GLN A 212 -23.95 -29.33 10.53
C GLN A 212 -24.23 -30.55 9.61
N ASP A 213 -25.50 -30.97 9.48
CA ASP A 213 -25.88 -32.05 8.57
C ASP A 213 -25.67 -31.63 7.11
N ALA A 214 -26.14 -30.45 6.73
CA ALA A 214 -25.97 -29.91 5.38
C ALA A 214 -24.49 -29.70 5.02
N ALA A 215 -23.68 -29.16 5.94
CA ALA A 215 -22.25 -28.99 5.76
C ALA A 215 -21.55 -30.35 5.62
N THR A 216 -22.01 -31.37 6.36
CA THR A 216 -21.47 -32.73 6.24
C THR A 216 -21.86 -33.36 4.90
N GLN A 217 -23.08 -33.15 4.39
CA GLN A 217 -23.53 -33.68 3.10
C GLN A 217 -22.88 -32.98 1.90
N LEU A 218 -22.73 -31.65 1.94
CA LEU A 218 -22.24 -30.84 0.82
C LEU A 218 -20.71 -30.75 0.76
N LEU A 219 -20.01 -30.88 1.89
CA LEU A 219 -18.55 -30.67 2.00
C LEU A 219 -17.81 -31.96 2.40
N THR A 220 -18.29 -33.13 1.96
CA THR A 220 -17.59 -34.42 2.08
C THR A 220 -16.68 -34.72 0.89
N ALA A 221 -15.70 -35.60 1.10
CA ALA A 221 -14.64 -35.92 0.14
C ALA A 221 -15.04 -36.93 -0.96
N THR A 222 -16.34 -37.19 -1.15
CA THR A 222 -16.84 -38.38 -1.85
C THR A 222 -17.57 -37.99 -3.14
N ASP A 223 -17.10 -38.56 -4.25
CA ASP A 223 -17.77 -38.67 -5.55
C ASP A 223 -18.24 -37.38 -6.25
N MET A 224 -17.28 -36.48 -6.54
CA MET A 224 -17.26 -35.74 -7.81
C MET A 224 -16.24 -36.43 -8.75
N PRO A 225 -16.68 -37.20 -9.76
CA PRO A 225 -15.76 -37.89 -10.67
C PRO A 225 -14.91 -36.88 -11.46
N LEU A 226 -13.58 -37.04 -11.41
CA LEU A 226 -12.61 -36.20 -12.13
C LEU A 226 -12.91 -36.09 -13.64
N SER A 227 -13.52 -37.12 -14.23
CA SER A 227 -13.97 -37.14 -15.62
C SER A 227 -15.00 -36.05 -15.97
N GLN A 228 -15.87 -35.64 -15.03
CA GLN A 228 -16.84 -34.56 -15.30
C GLN A 228 -16.17 -33.17 -15.33
N MET A 229 -15.21 -32.91 -14.44
CA MET A 229 -14.39 -31.69 -14.50
C MET A 229 -13.56 -31.66 -15.79
N GLN A 230 -12.96 -32.78 -16.19
CA GLN A 230 -12.17 -32.88 -17.41
C GLN A 230 -12.99 -32.72 -18.70
N GLN A 231 -14.26 -33.14 -18.72
CA GLN A 231 -15.15 -32.97 -19.88
C GLN A 231 -15.56 -31.50 -20.07
N ALA A 232 -15.99 -30.80 -19.01
CA ALA A 232 -16.26 -29.36 -19.08
C ALA A 232 -15.02 -28.55 -19.55
N GLN A 233 -13.84 -28.91 -19.03
CA GLN A 233 -12.56 -28.29 -19.40
C GLN A 233 -12.08 -28.59 -20.83
N GLN A 234 -12.68 -29.54 -21.56
CA GLN A 234 -12.39 -29.72 -22.99
C GLN A 234 -13.25 -28.84 -23.89
N GLU A 235 -14.50 -28.54 -23.50
CA GLU A 235 -15.39 -27.68 -24.29
C GLU A 235 -15.03 -26.18 -24.16
N GLN A 236 -14.53 -25.73 -23.01
CA GLN A 236 -14.14 -24.33 -22.79
C GLN A 236 -12.79 -23.92 -23.43
N ARG A 237 -11.88 -24.86 -23.72
CA ARG A 237 -10.52 -24.59 -24.27
C ARG A 237 -10.48 -24.00 -25.68
N HIS A 238 -11.62 -23.74 -26.30
CA HIS A 238 -11.73 -23.23 -27.66
C HIS A 238 -12.20 -21.76 -27.76
N HIS A 239 -12.31 -21.00 -26.65
CA HIS A 239 -13.01 -19.70 -26.70
C HIS A 239 -12.37 -18.44 -26.07
N ASP A 240 -11.42 -18.52 -25.14
CA ASP A 240 -10.81 -17.30 -24.57
C ASP A 240 -9.27 -17.28 -24.72
N ASP A 241 -8.82 -16.56 -25.73
CA ASP A 241 -7.42 -16.22 -25.98
C ASP A 241 -7.17 -14.80 -25.42
N GLY A 242 -6.50 -14.70 -24.27
CA GLY A 242 -5.88 -13.48 -23.76
C GLY A 242 -6.68 -12.57 -22.80
N SER A 243 -6.28 -12.57 -21.52
CA SER A 243 -6.00 -11.33 -20.76
C SER A 243 -5.14 -11.64 -19.50
N SER A 244 -4.29 -10.69 -19.07
CA SER A 244 -3.19 -10.96 -18.14
C SER A 244 -3.10 -9.97 -16.95
N PHE A 245 -2.28 -10.34 -15.96
CA PHE A 245 -1.81 -9.59 -14.77
C PHE A 245 -2.57 -9.63 -13.41
N ARG A 246 -2.04 -10.51 -12.54
CA ARG A 246 -1.70 -10.49 -11.08
C ARG A 246 -1.59 -9.13 -10.31
N LYS A 247 -1.44 -9.01 -8.96
CA LYS A 247 -1.65 -9.82 -7.69
C LYS A 247 -0.79 -9.25 -6.51
N SER A 248 -1.16 -9.36 -5.21
CA SER A 248 -0.17 -9.52 -4.06
C SER A 248 -0.75 -9.82 -2.63
N SER A 249 0.00 -10.61 -1.81
CA SER A 249 -0.04 -10.91 -0.33
C SER A 249 0.73 -12.24 -0.02
N GLY A 250 1.29 -12.65 1.14
CA GLY A 250 1.45 -12.17 2.54
C GLY A 250 2.30 -13.22 3.38
N GLY A 251 2.53 -13.07 4.71
CA GLY A 251 3.56 -13.83 5.50
C GLY A 251 3.15 -14.86 6.60
N SER A 252 4.13 -15.53 7.27
CA SER A 252 3.93 -16.69 8.20
C SER A 252 5.06 -16.92 9.25
N LEU A 253 4.72 -17.43 10.46
CA LEU A 253 5.64 -17.84 11.55
C LEU A 253 6.59 -19.03 11.22
N THR A 254 7.72 -19.11 11.93
CA THR A 254 8.85 -20.03 11.72
C THR A 254 9.19 -20.94 12.92
N HIS A 255 10.14 -21.88 12.72
CA HIS A 255 10.67 -22.74 13.78
C HIS A 255 11.53 -22.02 14.84
N GLU A 256 12.14 -20.89 14.51
CA GLU A 256 12.98 -20.16 15.49
C GLU A 256 12.12 -19.34 16.45
N ASP A 257 11.02 -18.76 15.95
CA ASP A 257 10.01 -18.03 16.72
C ASP A 257 9.50 -18.85 17.94
N HIS A 258 9.11 -20.11 17.71
CA HIS A 258 8.70 -21.02 18.79
C HIS A 258 9.85 -21.38 19.75
N ARG A 259 11.09 -21.44 19.28
CA ARG A 259 12.27 -21.74 20.12
C ARG A 259 12.58 -20.58 21.08
N TRP A 260 12.41 -19.33 20.65
CA TRP A 260 12.55 -18.17 21.52
C TRP A 260 11.37 -17.99 22.46
N THR A 261 10.14 -18.22 21.98
CA THR A 261 8.92 -18.24 22.82
C THR A 261 9.07 -19.20 24.01
N ALA A 262 9.57 -20.42 23.77
CA ALA A 262 9.80 -21.41 24.83
C ALA A 262 10.86 -20.98 25.87
N LYS A 263 11.84 -20.14 25.49
CA LYS A 263 12.81 -19.54 26.43
C LYS A 263 12.19 -18.39 27.20
N PHE A 264 11.48 -17.48 26.52
CA PHE A 264 10.85 -16.30 27.11
C PHE A 264 9.88 -16.71 28.22
N LYS A 265 9.00 -17.69 27.95
CA LYS A 265 8.13 -18.34 28.94
C LYS A 265 8.88 -18.83 30.19
N ALA A 266 10.08 -19.40 30.00
CA ALA A 266 10.92 -19.94 31.07
C ALA A 266 11.73 -18.89 31.82
N TRP A 267 11.77 -17.63 31.32
CA TRP A 267 12.30 -16.44 31.99
C TRP A 267 11.19 -15.75 32.79
N LEU A 268 10.03 -15.49 32.18
CA LEU A 268 8.83 -14.93 32.82
C LEU A 268 8.40 -15.68 34.08
N THR A 269 8.50 -17.01 34.08
CA THR A 269 8.20 -17.87 35.25
C THR A 269 9.13 -17.61 36.46
N ARG A 270 10.11 -16.69 36.35
CA ARG A 270 11.07 -16.33 37.40
C ARG A 270 11.00 -14.86 37.82
N GLN A 271 10.27 -14.02 37.09
CA GLN A 271 10.20 -12.60 37.39
C GLN A 271 9.25 -12.30 38.55
N PRO A 272 9.49 -11.22 39.31
CA PRO A 272 8.65 -10.86 40.46
C PRO A 272 7.31 -10.24 40.04
N GLU A 273 7.27 -9.65 38.84
CA GLU A 273 6.17 -8.94 38.21
C GLU A 273 6.35 -9.13 36.68
N ILE A 274 5.25 -9.12 35.92
CA ILE A 274 5.19 -9.36 34.47
C ILE A 274 4.01 -8.57 33.87
N SER A 275 4.03 -8.25 32.58
CA SER A 275 3.04 -7.33 31.97
C SER A 275 1.60 -7.85 31.86
N ALA A 276 1.37 -9.17 31.82
CA ALA A 276 0.04 -9.75 31.69
C ALA A 276 -0.46 -10.42 32.99
N PRO A 277 -1.79 -10.64 33.15
CA PRO A 277 -2.34 -11.32 34.32
C PRO A 277 -1.82 -12.75 34.53
N SER A 278 -1.22 -13.36 33.52
CA SER A 278 -0.47 -14.61 33.64
C SER A 278 0.55 -14.82 32.51
N VAL A 279 1.61 -15.58 32.83
CA VAL A 279 2.62 -16.09 31.88
C VAL A 279 2.01 -16.88 30.69
N ALA A 280 0.76 -17.35 30.80
CA ALA A 280 0.08 -18.02 29.70
C ALA A 280 -0.52 -17.03 28.69
N GLU A 281 -1.06 -15.90 29.17
CA GLU A 281 -1.64 -14.84 28.35
C GLU A 281 -0.56 -14.00 27.69
N GLU A 282 0.54 -13.70 28.41
CA GLU A 282 1.69 -12.97 27.88
C GLU A 282 2.38 -13.72 26.74
N VAL A 283 2.57 -15.04 26.90
CA VAL A 283 3.14 -15.88 25.84
C VAL A 283 2.22 -15.94 24.62
N ALA A 284 0.89 -15.89 24.80
CA ALA A 284 -0.05 -15.82 23.69
C ALA A 284 -0.03 -14.44 23.01
N MET A 285 0.11 -13.36 23.76
CA MET A 285 0.29 -11.99 23.24
C MET A 285 1.61 -11.86 22.47
N PHE A 286 2.67 -12.49 22.96
CA PHE A 286 3.96 -12.56 22.30
C PHE A 286 3.90 -13.36 20.99
N GLU A 287 3.32 -14.57 20.98
CA GLU A 287 3.14 -15.35 19.74
C GLU A 287 2.24 -14.64 18.72
N PHE A 288 1.26 -13.85 19.17
CA PHE A 288 0.46 -12.95 18.32
C PHE A 288 1.32 -11.83 17.71
N GLY A 289 2.12 -11.15 18.53
CA GLY A 289 3.10 -10.14 18.10
C GLY A 289 4.04 -10.67 17.01
N LEU A 290 4.72 -11.79 17.28
CA LEU A 290 5.59 -12.48 16.31
C LEU A 290 4.90 -12.76 14.96
N GLY A 291 3.60 -13.09 15.00
CA GLY A 291 2.79 -13.34 13.81
C GLY A 291 2.61 -12.09 12.94
N LEU A 292 2.45 -10.91 13.56
CA LEU A 292 2.38 -9.61 12.87
C LEU A 292 3.72 -9.25 12.24
N VAL A 293 4.83 -9.40 12.97
CA VAL A 293 6.21 -9.17 12.46
C VAL A 293 6.46 -9.99 11.19
N ARG A 294 6.19 -11.29 11.26
CA ARG A 294 6.33 -12.20 10.11
C ARG A 294 5.31 -11.90 9.00
N GLY A 295 4.15 -11.36 9.33
CA GLY A 295 3.14 -10.88 8.36
C GLY A 295 3.65 -9.71 7.52
N ALA A 296 4.39 -8.79 8.14
CA ALA A 296 5.10 -7.68 7.50
C ALA A 296 6.43 -8.08 6.83
N ASN A 297 6.75 -9.38 6.75
CA ASN A 297 8.02 -9.91 6.24
C ASN A 297 9.27 -9.46 7.03
N LEU A 298 9.09 -9.03 8.28
CA LEU A 298 10.15 -8.68 9.21
C LEU A 298 10.63 -9.94 9.98
N ASP A 299 11.76 -9.82 10.68
CA ASP A 299 12.35 -10.91 11.50
C ASP A 299 12.41 -10.51 12.97
N PRO A 300 11.55 -11.05 13.86
CA PRO A 300 11.48 -10.65 15.27
C PRO A 300 12.69 -11.06 16.12
N HIS A 301 13.75 -11.58 15.50
CA HIS A 301 15.01 -11.92 16.17
C HIS A 301 16.16 -11.00 15.78
N ASN A 302 16.07 -10.33 14.62
CA ASN A 302 16.83 -9.14 14.24
C ASN A 302 16.24 -7.89 14.91
N ILE A 303 17.08 -7.09 15.55
CA ILE A 303 16.63 -5.92 16.29
C ILE A 303 16.19 -4.75 15.40
N LEU A 304 16.84 -4.55 14.24
CA LEU A 304 16.44 -3.52 13.28
C LEU A 304 15.05 -3.82 12.70
N HIS A 305 14.68 -5.10 12.63
CA HIS A 305 13.36 -5.53 12.20
C HIS A 305 12.34 -5.47 13.34
N MET A 306 12.76 -5.55 14.61
CA MET A 306 11.90 -5.32 15.78
C MET A 306 11.58 -3.85 16.01
N LEU A 307 12.51 -2.92 15.72
CA LEU A 307 12.22 -1.49 15.71
C LEU A 307 11.07 -1.20 14.73
N LYS A 308 11.12 -1.75 13.51
CA LYS A 308 10.02 -1.69 12.52
C LYS A 308 8.71 -2.41 12.91
N VAL A 309 8.64 -3.01 14.11
CA VAL A 309 7.37 -3.52 14.68
C VAL A 309 6.59 -2.41 15.38
N VAL A 310 7.29 -1.41 15.91
CA VAL A 310 6.71 -0.17 16.46
C VAL A 310 5.91 0.54 15.36
N ALA A 311 6.54 0.82 14.22
CA ALA A 311 5.91 1.39 13.02
C ALA A 311 4.58 0.72 12.60
N ILE A 312 4.51 -0.61 12.57
CA ILE A 312 3.29 -1.31 12.11
C ILE A 312 2.20 -1.44 13.19
N TYR A 313 2.45 -0.96 14.41
CA TYR A 313 1.58 -1.09 15.58
C TYR A 313 0.16 -0.55 15.40
N HIS A 314 0.00 0.61 14.76
CA HIS A 314 -1.31 1.22 14.57
C HIS A 314 -2.25 0.36 13.70
N THR A 315 -1.72 -0.65 12.99
CA THR A 315 -2.51 -1.65 12.25
C THR A 315 -3.09 -2.76 13.14
N VAL A 316 -2.70 -2.83 14.41
CA VAL A 316 -3.20 -3.83 15.37
C VAL A 316 -4.62 -3.49 15.81
N GLU A 317 -5.52 -4.43 15.52
CA GLU A 317 -6.93 -4.43 15.92
C GLU A 317 -7.24 -5.73 16.71
N PRO A 318 -8.04 -5.67 17.79
CA PRO A 318 -8.67 -4.48 18.34
C PRO A 318 -7.67 -3.54 19.03
N GLU A 319 -7.94 -2.24 18.98
CA GLU A 319 -7.20 -1.19 19.70
C GLU A 319 -6.94 -1.52 21.19
N ALA A 320 -7.86 -2.20 21.88
CA ALA A 320 -7.68 -2.61 23.28
C ALA A 320 -6.55 -3.64 23.51
N SER A 321 -6.04 -4.32 22.47
CA SER A 321 -4.90 -5.22 22.54
C SER A 321 -3.55 -4.52 22.39
N ARG A 322 -3.53 -3.22 22.03
CA ARG A 322 -2.33 -2.46 21.70
C ARG A 322 -1.38 -2.27 22.90
N GLY A 323 -1.84 -1.68 24.00
CA GLY A 323 -1.01 -1.48 25.22
C GLY A 323 -0.44 -2.79 25.79
N PRO A 324 -1.26 -3.86 25.98
CA PRO A 324 -0.78 -5.16 26.44
C PRO A 324 0.27 -5.81 25.52
N LEU A 325 0.22 -5.56 24.21
CA LEU A 325 1.23 -6.03 23.26
C LEU A 325 2.57 -5.29 23.45
N PHE A 326 2.54 -3.97 23.67
CA PHE A 326 3.78 -3.20 23.92
C PHE A 326 4.50 -3.65 25.19
N ALA A 327 3.77 -3.76 26.30
CA ALA A 327 4.34 -4.23 27.56
C ALA A 327 4.92 -5.67 27.42
N THR A 328 4.24 -6.54 26.66
CA THR A 328 4.77 -7.87 26.31
C THR A 328 6.05 -7.81 25.46
N LEU A 329 6.20 -6.83 24.57
CA LEU A 329 7.43 -6.61 23.79
C LEU A 329 8.56 -5.99 24.63
N GLN A 330 8.23 -5.20 25.65
CA GLN A 330 9.16 -4.65 26.62
C GLN A 330 9.79 -5.76 27.48
N ASP A 331 8.96 -6.64 28.05
CA ASP A 331 9.42 -7.84 28.77
C ASP A 331 10.25 -8.75 27.85
N TYR A 332 9.92 -8.84 26.56
CA TYR A 332 10.75 -9.56 25.59
C TYR A 332 12.10 -8.88 25.32
N ALA A 333 12.15 -7.55 25.28
CA ALA A 333 13.38 -6.79 25.12
C ALA A 333 14.33 -7.00 26.31
N GLU A 334 13.81 -6.92 27.55
CA GLU A 334 14.56 -7.27 28.75
C GLU A 334 15.09 -8.71 28.67
N PHE A 335 14.21 -9.68 28.40
CA PHE A 335 14.60 -11.09 28.25
C PHE A 335 15.73 -11.29 27.23
N ARG A 336 15.73 -10.55 26.12
CA ARG A 336 16.78 -10.62 25.10
C ARG A 336 18.07 -9.96 25.58
N ALA A 337 18.02 -8.84 26.31
CA ALA A 337 19.20 -8.22 26.92
C ALA A 337 19.84 -9.14 27.99
N ASP A 338 19.00 -9.75 28.83
CA ASP A 338 19.36 -10.60 29.97
C ASP A 338 19.92 -11.97 29.53
N THR A 339 19.49 -12.48 28.36
CA THR A 339 19.97 -13.74 27.77
C THR A 339 20.96 -13.59 26.62
N ALA A 340 21.34 -12.36 26.26
CA ALA A 340 22.34 -12.07 25.24
C ALA A 340 23.74 -12.55 25.65
N THR A 341 24.43 -13.22 24.72
CA THR A 341 25.78 -13.78 24.98
C THR A 341 26.93 -12.81 24.71
N SER A 342 26.65 -11.57 24.31
CA SER A 342 27.66 -10.55 24.04
C SER A 342 27.20 -9.16 24.46
N LYS A 343 28.14 -8.32 24.93
CA LYS A 343 27.83 -6.95 25.37
C LYS A 343 27.27 -6.05 24.26
N LYS A 344 27.55 -6.35 22.98
CA LYS A 344 26.92 -5.63 21.86
C LYS A 344 25.45 -5.99 21.75
N ASP A 345 25.15 -7.29 21.77
CA ASP A 345 23.77 -7.81 21.72
C ASP A 345 22.96 -7.33 22.94
N THR A 346 23.53 -7.37 24.16
CA THR A 346 22.91 -6.76 25.35
C THR A 346 22.63 -5.27 25.18
N LYS A 347 23.60 -4.46 24.70
CA LYS A 347 23.37 -3.02 24.49
C LYS A 347 22.30 -2.80 23.42
N ASN A 348 22.32 -3.56 22.34
CA ASN A 348 21.30 -3.50 21.30
C ASN A 348 19.91 -3.72 21.90
N TRP A 349 19.66 -4.83 22.61
CA TRP A 349 18.33 -5.11 23.18
C TRP A 349 17.89 -4.12 24.27
N LEU A 350 18.83 -3.47 24.96
CA LEU A 350 18.51 -2.32 25.82
C LEU A 350 18.07 -1.08 25.04
N VAL A 351 18.61 -0.82 23.84
CA VAL A 351 18.10 0.28 22.97
C VAL A 351 16.70 -0.04 22.43
N PHE A 352 16.39 -1.29 22.11
CA PHE A 352 15.01 -1.66 21.75
C PHE A 352 14.06 -1.62 22.97
N PHE A 353 14.54 -1.92 24.17
CA PHE A 353 13.79 -1.66 25.40
C PHE A 353 13.53 -0.16 25.59
N GLU A 354 14.55 0.70 25.44
CA GLU A 354 14.45 2.15 25.55
C GLU A 354 13.41 2.72 24.56
N VAL A 355 13.40 2.27 23.28
CA VAL A 355 12.39 2.69 22.29
C VAL A 355 10.98 2.17 22.61
N VAL A 356 10.84 0.94 23.12
CA VAL A 356 9.53 0.38 23.49
C VAL A 356 8.98 1.02 24.78
N ASP A 357 9.84 1.45 25.70
CA ASP A 357 9.48 2.22 26.90
C ASP A 357 9.12 3.67 26.56
N GLU A 358 9.82 4.28 25.58
CA GLU A 358 9.52 5.63 25.05
C GLU A 358 8.16 5.65 24.33
N GLU A 359 7.84 4.64 23.52
CA GLU A 359 6.55 4.49 22.85
C GLU A 359 5.41 4.08 23.79
N LEU A 360 5.65 3.20 24.78
CA LEU A 360 4.69 2.96 25.85
C LEU A 360 4.46 4.23 26.68
N GLY A 361 5.52 5.04 26.84
CA GLY A 361 5.48 6.42 27.30
C GLY A 361 4.57 7.29 26.45
N ALA A 362 4.68 7.25 25.12
CA ALA A 362 3.85 7.99 24.18
C ALA A 362 2.36 7.57 24.22
N LEU A 363 2.04 6.31 24.55
CA LEU A 363 0.66 5.89 24.85
C LEU A 363 0.15 6.41 26.21
N VAL A 364 1.05 6.59 27.18
CA VAL A 364 0.75 7.24 28.47
C VAL A 364 0.69 8.77 28.32
N GLU A 365 1.36 9.33 27.31
CA GLU A 365 1.32 10.72 26.86
C GLU A 365 0.01 11.05 26.13
N GLU A 366 -0.45 10.17 25.24
CA GLU A 366 -1.78 10.19 24.62
C GLU A 366 -2.90 10.07 25.68
N LEU A 367 -2.60 9.42 26.82
CA LEU A 367 -3.43 9.40 28.03
C LEU A 367 -3.19 10.57 29.01
N GLY A 368 -2.25 11.48 28.70
CA GLY A 368 -2.09 12.80 29.33
C GLY A 368 -0.78 13.11 30.07
N LEU A 369 0.32 12.39 29.83
CA LEU A 369 1.61 12.60 30.54
C LEU A 369 2.90 12.40 29.70
N LEU A 370 3.37 13.43 28.98
CA LEU A 370 4.79 13.76 28.65
C LEU A 370 4.86 15.08 27.82
N PRO A 371 6.06 15.62 27.51
CA PRO A 371 6.21 16.73 26.55
C PRO A 371 7.49 16.73 25.66
N ASP A 372 7.50 17.68 24.69
CA ASP A 372 8.69 18.31 24.06
C ASP A 372 9.45 17.57 22.92
N LEU A 373 8.76 17.13 21.84
CA LEU A 373 9.36 16.97 20.51
C LEU A 373 8.82 18.00 19.49
N ASP A 374 9.28 19.25 19.62
CA ASP A 374 8.77 20.40 18.84
C ASP A 374 9.34 20.46 17.40
N ILE A 375 8.50 20.10 16.42
CA ILE A 375 8.76 20.26 14.98
C ILE A 375 8.33 21.65 14.44
N GLY A 376 8.15 22.63 15.32
CA GLY A 376 7.62 23.97 15.06
C GLY A 376 6.11 24.01 14.85
N LEU A 377 5.51 22.93 14.33
CA LEU A 377 4.08 22.78 14.11
C LEU A 377 3.31 22.59 15.42
N ASP A 378 2.98 23.70 16.07
CA ASP A 378 1.91 23.71 17.08
C ASP A 378 0.56 23.34 16.44
N LEU A 379 0.24 22.05 16.53
CA LEU A 379 -1.05 21.48 16.15
C LEU A 379 -2.15 21.72 17.21
N SER A 380 -1.88 22.51 18.25
CA SER A 380 -2.85 22.86 19.29
C SER A 380 -3.82 23.98 18.84
N GLY A 381 -4.28 24.78 19.79
CA GLY A 381 -5.25 25.85 19.57
C GLY A 381 -4.81 26.89 18.55
N GLU A 382 -3.52 27.23 18.43
CA GLU A 382 -3.10 28.35 17.58
C GLU A 382 -3.38 28.13 16.09
N LEU A 383 -3.04 26.96 15.53
CA LEU A 383 -3.36 26.66 14.12
C LEU A 383 -4.88 26.55 13.89
N LEU A 384 -5.62 26.10 14.91
CA LEU A 384 -7.08 26.02 14.87
C LEU A 384 -7.74 27.42 14.93
N GLU A 385 -7.20 28.35 15.73
CA GLU A 385 -7.62 29.74 15.82
C GLU A 385 -7.29 30.50 14.53
N ILE A 386 -6.13 30.25 13.92
CA ILE A 386 -5.76 30.75 12.59
C ILE A 386 -6.77 30.29 11.53
N LEU A 387 -7.16 29.01 11.55
CA LEU A 387 -8.18 28.46 10.63
C LEU A 387 -9.57 29.07 10.87
N GLN A 388 -9.97 29.28 12.13
CA GLN A 388 -11.23 29.96 12.48
C GLN A 388 -11.23 31.43 12.00
N ALA A 389 -10.16 32.18 12.27
CA ALA A 389 -10.01 33.56 11.82
C ALA A 389 -9.97 33.67 10.28
N ALA A 390 -9.37 32.69 9.58
CA ALA A 390 -9.41 32.61 8.13
C ALA A 390 -10.83 32.32 7.60
N ALA A 391 -11.63 31.51 8.29
CA ALA A 391 -13.02 31.24 7.95
C ALA A 391 -13.93 32.48 8.10
N GLU A 392 -13.59 33.42 8.99
CA GLU A 392 -14.32 34.71 9.12
C GLU A 392 -14.07 35.67 7.94
N VAL A 393 -13.00 35.49 7.14
CA VAL A 393 -12.71 36.34 5.98
C VAL A 393 -13.79 36.11 4.90
N PRO A 394 -14.50 37.16 4.41
CA PRO A 394 -15.63 36.96 3.50
C PRO A 394 -15.27 36.33 2.15
N ASP A 395 -16.10 35.39 1.71
CA ASP A 395 -15.97 34.68 0.41
C ASP A 395 -15.88 35.62 -0.81
N SER A 396 -16.45 36.82 -0.72
CA SER A 396 -16.32 37.86 -1.76
C SER A 396 -14.91 38.41 -1.95
N GLN A 397 -13.99 38.10 -1.01
CA GLN A 397 -12.56 38.40 -1.08
C GLN A 397 -11.77 37.09 -1.34
N VAL A 398 -12.08 36.05 -0.56
CA VAL A 398 -11.38 34.74 -0.59
C VAL A 398 -11.55 34.00 -1.92
N VAL A 399 -12.78 33.80 -2.40
CA VAL A 399 -13.03 32.99 -3.61
C VAL A 399 -12.41 33.60 -4.87
N PRO A 400 -12.47 34.93 -5.12
CA PRO A 400 -11.73 35.56 -6.21
C PRO A 400 -10.21 35.40 -6.11
N ALA A 401 -9.61 35.44 -4.91
CA ALA A 401 -8.17 35.29 -4.73
C ALA A 401 -7.71 33.84 -4.97
N LEU A 402 -8.40 32.87 -4.36
CA LEU A 402 -8.15 31.44 -4.59
C LEU A 402 -8.20 31.10 -6.10
N ARG A 403 -9.20 31.62 -6.83
CA ARG A 403 -9.32 31.41 -8.29
C ARG A 403 -8.26 32.11 -9.14
N GLN A 404 -7.52 33.08 -8.59
CA GLN A 404 -6.39 33.75 -9.25
C GLN A 404 -5.04 33.04 -9.02
N THR A 405 -4.95 32.12 -8.05
CA THR A 405 -3.77 31.25 -7.91
C THR A 405 -3.52 30.47 -9.20
N ARG A 406 -2.25 30.16 -9.49
CA ARG A 406 -1.88 29.51 -10.75
C ARG A 406 -2.34 28.06 -10.80
N ALA A 407 -2.28 27.37 -9.66
CA ALA A 407 -2.79 26.02 -9.50
C ALA A 407 -4.30 25.91 -9.81
N ILE A 408 -5.14 26.87 -9.41
CA ILE A 408 -6.59 26.83 -9.71
C ILE A 408 -6.92 27.41 -11.09
N SER A 409 -6.31 28.54 -11.48
CA SER A 409 -6.61 29.18 -12.78
C SER A 409 -6.25 28.32 -14.00
N ALA A 410 -5.24 27.44 -13.87
CA ALA A 410 -4.86 26.49 -14.92
C ALA A 410 -5.87 25.35 -15.14
N ILE A 411 -6.74 25.02 -14.17
CA ILE A 411 -7.61 23.83 -14.21
C ILE A 411 -8.58 23.87 -15.39
N ASN A 412 -9.22 25.02 -15.64
CA ASN A 412 -10.14 25.15 -16.78
C ASN A 412 -9.41 25.05 -18.13
N VAL A 413 -8.19 25.57 -18.22
CA VAL A 413 -7.35 25.46 -19.43
C VAL A 413 -6.93 24.01 -19.67
N LEU A 414 -6.63 23.26 -18.60
CA LEU A 414 -6.36 21.83 -18.68
C LEU A 414 -7.59 21.04 -19.13
N LEU A 415 -8.75 21.25 -18.49
CA LEU A 415 -9.98 20.55 -18.84
C LEU A 415 -10.43 20.85 -20.28
N ASP A 416 -10.15 22.05 -20.80
CA ASP A 416 -10.37 22.40 -22.22
C ASP A 416 -9.37 21.71 -23.16
N TRP A 417 -8.11 21.54 -22.74
CA TRP A 417 -7.11 20.74 -23.48
C TRP A 417 -7.42 19.23 -23.45
N ILE A 418 -7.92 18.69 -22.34
CA ILE A 418 -8.37 17.28 -22.23
C ILE A 418 -9.56 17.04 -23.16
N GLY A 419 -10.54 17.95 -23.16
CA GLY A 419 -11.79 17.77 -23.90
C GLY A 419 -12.47 16.44 -23.52
N PRO A 420 -12.90 15.61 -24.49
CA PRO A 420 -13.47 14.30 -24.18
C PRO A 420 -12.46 13.25 -23.68
N HIS A 421 -11.18 13.36 -24.05
CA HIS A 421 -10.04 12.60 -23.51
C HIS A 421 -8.74 12.98 -24.24
N LYS A 422 -7.61 12.88 -23.54
CA LYS A 422 -6.25 12.99 -24.11
C LYS A 422 -5.45 11.69 -23.87
N PRO A 423 -4.52 11.31 -24.77
CA PRO A 423 -3.75 10.09 -24.62
C PRO A 423 -2.47 10.32 -23.79
N VAL A 424 -2.25 9.45 -22.80
CA VAL A 424 -1.07 9.47 -21.89
C VAL A 424 -0.07 8.36 -22.27
N THR A 425 0.93 8.12 -21.40
CA THR A 425 1.78 6.91 -21.39
C THR A 425 1.08 5.76 -20.65
N GLN A 426 1.67 4.56 -20.65
CA GLN A 426 1.20 3.44 -19.81
C GLN A 426 1.37 3.68 -18.30
N THR A 427 2.25 4.61 -17.92
CA THR A 427 2.48 5.05 -16.53
C THR A 427 1.56 6.21 -16.12
N GLY A 428 0.51 6.50 -16.88
CA GLY A 428 -0.42 7.61 -16.63
C GLY A 428 0.13 9.02 -16.91
N ALA A 429 1.44 9.16 -17.13
CA ALA A 429 2.11 10.43 -17.35
C ALA A 429 1.82 11.05 -18.73
N LEU A 430 1.98 12.37 -18.83
CA LEU A 430 1.92 13.11 -20.08
C LEU A 430 2.94 12.57 -21.09
N ARG A 431 2.52 12.53 -22.35
CA ARG A 431 3.42 12.27 -23.48
C ARG A 431 4.40 13.44 -23.61
N ARG A 432 5.69 13.14 -23.85
CA ARG A 432 6.78 14.16 -23.94
C ARG A 432 6.47 15.38 -24.83
N ALA A 433 5.69 15.20 -25.91
CA ALA A 433 5.27 16.30 -26.78
C ALA A 433 4.26 17.27 -26.11
N GLU A 434 3.45 16.81 -25.16
CA GLU A 434 2.45 17.62 -24.47
C GLU A 434 3.02 18.31 -23.20
N ILE A 435 4.17 17.85 -22.66
CA ILE A 435 4.79 18.41 -21.43
C ILE A 435 4.92 19.94 -21.53
N SER A 436 5.41 20.45 -22.66
CA SER A 436 5.58 21.90 -22.87
C SER A 436 4.23 22.66 -22.84
N THR A 437 3.16 22.01 -23.33
CA THR A 437 1.81 22.59 -23.34
C THR A 437 1.24 22.70 -21.93
N ILE A 438 1.44 21.67 -21.09
CA ILE A 438 0.91 21.65 -19.73
C ILE A 438 1.77 22.48 -18.77
N ALA A 439 3.09 22.40 -18.87
CA ALA A 439 4.02 23.27 -18.12
C ALA A 439 3.70 24.76 -18.34
N ALA A 440 3.40 25.15 -19.58
CA ALA A 440 3.00 26.52 -19.91
C ALA A 440 1.69 26.97 -19.24
N MET A 441 0.76 26.06 -18.87
CA MET A 441 -0.45 26.41 -18.11
C MET A 441 -0.12 26.90 -16.69
N LEU A 442 0.94 26.33 -16.09
CA LEU A 442 1.49 26.79 -14.80
C LEU A 442 2.47 27.96 -14.96
N GLY A 443 2.80 28.37 -16.19
CA GLY A 443 3.80 29.41 -16.49
C GLY A 443 5.24 28.90 -16.56
N ILE A 444 5.44 27.58 -16.56
CA ILE A 444 6.77 26.93 -16.57
C ILE A 444 7.26 26.79 -18.01
N SER A 445 8.47 27.27 -18.27
CA SER A 445 9.17 27.03 -19.53
C SER A 445 9.87 25.67 -19.49
N ALA A 446 9.30 24.65 -20.14
CA ALA A 446 9.86 23.30 -20.18
C ALA A 446 9.58 22.58 -21.52
N VAL A 447 10.39 21.58 -21.86
CA VAL A 447 10.27 20.75 -23.09
C VAL A 447 10.63 19.29 -22.80
N GLY A 448 9.78 18.36 -23.27
CA GLY A 448 10.00 16.92 -23.15
C GLY A 448 11.00 16.36 -24.18
N VAL A 449 12.17 15.90 -23.72
CA VAL A 449 13.26 15.35 -24.54
C VAL A 449 13.38 13.83 -24.46
N ALA A 450 14.03 13.20 -25.45
CA ALA A 450 14.22 11.74 -25.49
C ALA A 450 15.37 11.23 -24.60
N LYS A 451 16.30 12.11 -24.24
CA LYS A 451 17.41 11.91 -23.31
C LYS A 451 17.68 13.26 -22.64
N ALA A 452 18.04 13.28 -21.36
CA ALA A 452 18.50 14.50 -20.71
C ALA A 452 19.73 15.06 -21.46
N PRO A 453 19.89 16.39 -21.57
CA PRO A 453 21.11 16.99 -22.08
C PRO A 453 22.29 16.65 -21.16
N THR A 454 23.51 16.63 -21.72
CA THR A 454 24.72 16.57 -20.89
C THR A 454 24.76 17.76 -19.94
N PHE A 455 24.99 17.52 -18.65
CA PHE A 455 24.97 18.58 -17.63
C PHE A 455 25.97 19.71 -17.95
N ASP A 456 25.44 20.91 -18.14
CA ASP A 456 26.16 22.15 -18.36
C ASP A 456 25.73 23.16 -17.27
N PRO A 457 26.63 23.60 -16.37
CA PRO A 457 26.31 24.57 -15.31
C PRO A 457 25.81 25.93 -15.81
N GLU A 458 26.12 26.36 -17.03
CA GLU A 458 25.56 27.59 -17.60
C GLU A 458 24.15 27.36 -18.14
N HIS A 459 23.92 26.24 -18.82
CA HIS A 459 22.59 25.85 -19.28
C HIS A 459 21.63 25.62 -18.10
N TRP A 460 22.04 24.89 -17.07
CA TRP A 460 21.23 24.63 -15.87
C TRP A 460 20.87 25.93 -15.13
N ARG A 461 21.81 26.86 -14.95
CA ARG A 461 21.48 28.19 -14.37
C ARG A 461 20.50 28.96 -15.25
N ALA A 462 20.64 28.89 -16.57
CA ALA A 462 19.76 29.56 -17.51
C ALA A 462 18.32 28.98 -17.49
N GLU A 463 18.18 27.67 -17.26
CA GLU A 463 16.90 26.99 -17.03
C GLU A 463 16.27 27.38 -15.69
N GLN A 464 17.06 27.40 -14.60
CA GLN A 464 16.57 27.82 -13.27
C GLN A 464 16.14 29.30 -13.24
N GLN A 465 16.82 30.16 -14.02
CA GLN A 465 16.44 31.57 -14.20
C GLN A 465 15.29 31.78 -15.21
N GLY A 466 14.68 30.71 -15.76
CA GLY A 466 13.62 30.79 -16.75
C GLY A 466 14.03 31.35 -18.13
N THR A 467 15.30 31.69 -18.32
CA THR A 467 15.85 32.24 -19.57
C THR A 467 16.03 31.18 -20.67
N ARG A 468 15.94 29.90 -20.31
CA ARG A 468 15.85 28.73 -21.20
C ARG A 468 14.75 27.78 -20.70
N PRO A 469 14.12 26.99 -21.58
CA PRO A 469 13.19 25.95 -21.16
C PRO A 469 13.93 24.80 -20.48
N ARG A 470 13.40 24.29 -19.37
CA ARG A 470 13.88 23.07 -18.69
C ARG A 470 13.74 21.85 -19.60
N HIS A 471 14.81 21.09 -19.83
CA HIS A 471 14.78 19.87 -20.65
C HIS A 471 14.55 18.62 -19.79
N VAL A 472 13.36 18.05 -19.88
CA VAL A 472 12.92 16.93 -19.02
C VAL A 472 12.56 15.67 -19.80
N THR A 473 12.74 14.49 -19.21
CA THR A 473 12.45 13.19 -19.83
C THR A 473 11.04 12.70 -19.52
N SER A 474 10.53 12.98 -18.31
CA SER A 474 9.15 12.78 -17.88
C SER A 474 8.51 14.12 -17.48
N MET A 475 7.19 14.12 -17.23
CA MET A 475 6.56 15.24 -16.52
C MET A 475 6.89 15.22 -15.02
N TRP A 476 7.21 14.04 -14.48
CA TRP A 476 7.59 13.85 -13.08
C TRP A 476 8.91 14.55 -12.73
N ASP A 477 9.76 14.84 -13.72
CA ASP A 477 10.99 15.64 -13.57
C ASP A 477 10.70 17.15 -13.37
N LEU A 478 9.42 17.55 -13.26
CA LEU A 478 8.94 18.90 -12.95
C LEU A 478 8.01 18.82 -11.72
N GLY A 479 8.55 19.05 -10.51
CA GLY A 479 7.79 18.92 -9.26
C GLY A 479 6.48 19.73 -9.24
N GLU A 480 6.49 20.94 -9.81
CA GLU A 480 5.27 21.77 -9.87
C GLU A 480 4.16 21.16 -10.75
N VAL A 481 4.54 20.38 -11.77
CA VAL A 481 3.61 19.68 -12.66
C VAL A 481 3.19 18.34 -12.05
N ALA A 482 4.11 17.64 -11.39
CA ALA A 482 3.84 16.38 -10.69
C ALA A 482 2.79 16.57 -9.60
N ILE A 483 3.06 17.43 -8.62
CA ILE A 483 2.20 17.67 -7.46
C ILE A 483 0.84 18.22 -7.88
N TRP A 484 0.80 19.12 -8.89
CA TRP A 484 -0.46 19.62 -9.42
C TRP A 484 -1.27 18.53 -10.15
N TRP A 485 -0.62 17.64 -10.90
CA TRP A 485 -1.28 16.52 -11.58
C TRP A 485 -1.84 15.48 -10.60
N GLU A 486 -1.12 15.21 -9.50
CA GLU A 486 -1.59 14.33 -8.43
C GLU A 486 -2.73 14.98 -7.64
N ALA A 487 -2.65 16.27 -7.33
CA ALA A 487 -3.76 17.00 -6.69
C ALA A 487 -5.05 16.97 -7.55
N LEU A 488 -4.92 17.05 -8.88
CA LEU A 488 -6.03 16.91 -9.83
C LEU A 488 -6.64 15.49 -9.86
N LEU A 489 -5.82 14.45 -9.68
CA LEU A 489 -6.26 13.05 -9.59
C LEU A 489 -6.98 12.77 -8.27
N VAL A 490 -6.36 13.12 -7.14
CA VAL A 490 -6.92 12.88 -5.80
C VAL A 490 -8.19 13.71 -5.56
N SER A 491 -8.31 14.87 -6.21
CA SER A 491 -9.55 15.68 -6.19
C SER A 491 -10.62 15.24 -7.18
N GLU A 492 -10.46 14.09 -7.88
CA GLU A 492 -11.41 13.58 -8.88
C GLU A 492 -11.73 14.58 -10.03
N ILE A 493 -10.83 15.54 -10.29
CA ILE A 493 -10.97 16.57 -11.35
C ILE A 493 -10.57 15.97 -12.70
N ILE A 494 -9.58 15.07 -12.70
CA ILE A 494 -9.20 14.24 -13.84
C ILE A 494 -9.19 12.77 -13.42
N GLU A 495 -9.50 11.87 -14.35
CA GLU A 495 -9.27 10.44 -14.22
C GLU A 495 -8.17 10.00 -15.19
N VAL A 496 -7.30 9.08 -14.76
CA VAL A 496 -6.26 8.50 -15.62
C VAL A 496 -6.43 6.99 -15.71
N THR A 497 -6.71 6.52 -16.93
CA THR A 497 -6.64 5.11 -17.32
C THR A 497 -5.25 4.78 -17.87
N THR A 498 -4.97 3.49 -18.08
CA THR A 498 -3.70 2.97 -18.63
C THR A 498 -3.27 3.52 -20.00
N THR A 499 -4.11 4.29 -20.69
CA THR A 499 -3.76 4.94 -21.97
C THR A 499 -4.36 6.34 -22.18
N LYS A 500 -5.29 6.80 -21.34
CA LYS A 500 -6.01 8.08 -21.51
C LYS A 500 -6.26 8.80 -20.19
N VAL A 501 -6.13 10.12 -20.22
CA VAL A 501 -6.73 11.03 -19.22
C VAL A 501 -8.10 11.51 -19.71
N THR A 502 -9.05 11.58 -18.80
CA THR A 502 -10.43 12.07 -18.98
C THR A 502 -10.77 13.13 -17.93
N PRO A 503 -11.76 14.01 -18.17
CA PRO A 503 -12.36 14.79 -17.08
C PRO A 503 -12.97 13.83 -16.06
N GLY A 504 -12.68 14.04 -14.77
CA GLY A 504 -13.18 13.19 -13.68
C GLY A 504 -14.56 13.62 -13.17
N PRO A 505 -15.12 12.90 -12.18
CA PRO A 505 -16.45 13.16 -11.61
C PRO A 505 -16.70 14.61 -11.17
N GLN A 506 -15.66 15.31 -10.70
CA GLN A 506 -15.77 16.69 -10.19
C GLN A 506 -15.59 17.76 -11.28
N ALA A 507 -15.18 17.39 -12.50
CA ALA A 507 -14.77 18.34 -13.53
C ALA A 507 -15.83 19.41 -13.85
N ASP A 508 -17.11 19.04 -13.95
CA ASP A 508 -18.20 19.99 -14.24
C ASP A 508 -18.48 20.96 -13.08
N GLN A 509 -18.26 20.55 -11.84
CA GLN A 509 -18.36 21.42 -10.65
C GLN A 509 -17.23 22.45 -10.64
N TRP A 510 -16.01 22.04 -10.99
CA TRP A 510 -14.85 22.93 -11.12
C TRP A 510 -14.93 23.87 -12.33
N ARG A 511 -15.58 23.44 -13.42
CA ARG A 511 -15.85 24.28 -14.59
C ARG A 511 -16.90 25.37 -14.34
N THR A 512 -17.90 25.10 -13.51
CA THR A 512 -19.05 26.00 -13.34
C THR A 512 -18.80 27.04 -12.26
N ASN A 513 -18.73 26.62 -10.98
CA ASN A 513 -18.49 27.53 -9.86
C ASN A 513 -18.09 26.75 -8.59
N PRO A 514 -16.84 26.27 -8.46
CA PRO A 514 -16.39 25.53 -7.28
C PRO A 514 -16.50 26.38 -6.02
N GLU A 515 -17.13 25.83 -4.98
CA GLU A 515 -17.30 26.49 -3.68
C GLU A 515 -15.96 26.60 -2.93
N ARG A 516 -15.88 27.56 -2.00
CA ARG A 516 -14.67 27.86 -1.23
C ARG A 516 -13.96 26.64 -0.64
N PRO A 517 -14.62 25.68 0.03
CA PRO A 517 -13.93 24.55 0.67
C PRO A 517 -13.16 23.68 -0.34
N TYR A 518 -13.69 23.47 -1.55
CA TYR A 518 -13.00 22.71 -2.59
C TYR A 518 -11.73 23.42 -3.09
N LEU A 519 -11.77 24.75 -3.17
CA LEU A 519 -10.63 25.57 -3.56
C LEU A 519 -9.54 25.59 -2.46
N GLU A 520 -9.95 25.72 -1.19
CA GLU A 520 -9.02 25.69 -0.06
C GLU A 520 -8.39 24.29 0.11
N VAL A 521 -9.17 23.21 0.02
CA VAL A 521 -8.67 21.83 0.12
C VAL A 521 -7.71 21.46 -1.02
N PHE A 522 -7.97 21.88 -2.26
CA PHE A 522 -7.08 21.62 -3.39
C PHE A 522 -5.70 22.26 -3.22
N LEU A 523 -5.64 23.52 -2.76
CA LEU A 523 -4.38 24.19 -2.46
C LEU A 523 -3.70 23.63 -1.19
N ALA A 524 -4.50 23.28 -0.17
CA ALA A 524 -3.99 22.66 1.06
C ALA A 524 -3.28 21.34 0.76
N MET A 525 -3.84 20.50 -0.11
CA MET A 525 -3.23 19.24 -0.55
C MET A 525 -1.93 19.47 -1.34
N ILE A 526 -1.88 20.48 -2.22
CA ILE A 526 -0.65 20.87 -2.93
C ILE A 526 0.45 21.27 -1.94
N LEU A 527 0.12 22.10 -0.93
CA LEU A 527 1.09 22.47 0.11
C LEU A 527 1.52 21.26 0.95
N ALA A 528 0.59 20.38 1.33
CA ALA A 528 0.91 19.20 2.11
C ALA A 528 1.86 18.25 1.37
N GLN A 529 1.63 18.03 0.06
CA GLN A 529 2.49 17.20 -0.78
C GLN A 529 3.89 17.83 -0.99
N GLU A 530 3.98 19.14 -1.27
CA GLU A 530 5.26 19.88 -1.34
C GLU A 530 6.09 19.76 -0.05
N LEU A 531 5.45 19.61 1.11
CA LEU A 531 6.12 19.44 2.40
C LEU A 531 6.43 17.97 2.73
N ILE A 532 5.66 17.00 2.21
CA ILE A 532 5.98 15.56 2.32
C ILE A 532 7.19 15.22 1.45
N GLU A 533 7.23 15.70 0.19
CA GLU A 533 8.33 15.43 -0.75
C GLU A 533 9.67 16.08 -0.36
N LEU A 534 9.70 16.90 0.69
CA LEU A 534 10.94 17.45 1.24
C LEU A 534 11.80 16.43 1.98
N VAL A 535 11.22 15.31 2.47
CA VAL A 535 11.96 14.35 3.30
C VAL A 535 11.64 12.92 2.87
N ASP A 536 12.66 12.20 2.40
CA ASP A 536 12.54 10.77 2.12
C ASP A 536 12.46 9.99 3.47
N PRO A 537 11.53 9.04 3.65
CA PRO A 537 11.51 8.17 4.81
C PRO A 537 12.83 7.44 5.07
N VAL A 538 13.61 7.12 4.02
CA VAL A 538 14.93 6.50 4.15
C VAL A 538 15.96 7.47 4.74
N ASP A 539 15.89 8.76 4.38
CA ASP A 539 16.74 9.80 4.96
C ASP A 539 16.43 10.03 6.45
N LEU A 540 15.18 9.81 6.89
CA LEU A 540 14.81 9.83 8.31
C LEU A 540 15.42 8.64 9.08
N GLU A 541 15.32 7.42 8.54
CA GLU A 541 15.94 6.24 9.16
C GLU A 541 17.45 6.41 9.36
N GLU A 542 18.19 6.86 8.32
CA GLU A 542 19.63 7.12 8.44
C GLU A 542 19.93 8.28 9.42
N ALA A 543 19.06 9.29 9.51
CA ALA A 543 19.23 10.39 10.46
C ALA A 543 19.07 9.95 11.93
N PHE A 544 18.13 9.07 12.23
CA PHE A 544 17.99 8.48 13.57
C PHE A 544 19.19 7.56 13.90
N GLU A 545 19.68 6.75 12.96
CA GLU A 545 20.89 5.91 13.19
C GLU A 545 22.18 6.73 13.37
N THR A 546 22.32 7.87 12.69
CA THR A 546 23.56 8.67 12.65
C THR A 546 23.55 9.89 13.57
N GLY A 547 22.39 10.31 14.08
CA GLY A 547 22.23 11.55 14.84
C GLY A 547 22.47 12.82 14.01
N THR A 548 22.34 12.73 12.68
CA THR A 548 22.56 13.84 11.73
C THR A 548 21.30 14.09 10.93
N LEU A 549 20.63 15.22 11.15
CA LEU A 549 19.40 15.56 10.42
C LEU A 549 19.67 15.72 8.91
N PRO A 550 18.75 15.25 8.04
CA PRO A 550 18.91 15.40 6.61
C PRO A 550 18.55 16.83 6.20
N PHE A 551 19.15 17.33 5.13
CA PHE A 551 18.92 18.71 4.66
C PHE A 551 17.45 19.00 4.32
N GLY A 552 16.70 17.97 3.94
CA GLY A 552 15.25 18.04 3.75
C GLY A 552 14.48 18.38 5.03
N PHE A 553 14.86 17.81 6.17
CA PHE A 553 14.26 18.08 7.47
C PHE A 553 14.64 19.47 8.01
N GLU A 554 15.89 19.91 7.82
CA GLU A 554 16.28 21.30 8.08
C GLU A 554 15.43 22.28 7.24
N ALA A 555 15.24 22.00 5.95
CA ALA A 555 14.45 22.82 5.06
C ALA A 555 12.96 22.84 5.43
N LEU A 556 12.38 21.66 5.71
CA LEU A 556 11.01 21.50 6.20
C LEU A 556 10.77 22.34 7.45
N THR A 557 11.62 22.21 8.47
CA THR A 557 11.50 22.93 9.76
C THR A 557 11.55 24.45 9.55
N VAL A 558 12.43 24.93 8.65
CA VAL A 558 12.48 26.35 8.27
C VAL A 558 11.19 26.79 7.57
N ILE A 559 10.64 25.98 6.64
CA ILE A 559 9.44 26.35 5.88
C ILE A 559 8.19 26.37 6.78
N THR A 560 7.94 25.32 7.59
CA THR A 560 6.77 25.25 8.49
C THR A 560 6.76 26.42 9.46
N THR A 561 7.87 26.64 10.16
CA THR A 561 8.05 27.73 11.14
C THR A 561 7.75 29.10 10.53
N HIS A 562 8.33 29.43 9.37
CA HIS A 562 8.12 30.76 8.78
C HIS A 562 6.74 30.92 8.12
N LEU A 563 6.12 29.84 7.65
CA LEU A 563 4.71 29.87 7.22
C LEU A 563 3.77 30.14 8.41
N GLN A 564 3.97 29.48 9.56
CA GLN A 564 3.21 29.74 10.78
C GLN A 564 3.40 31.19 11.27
N GLN A 565 4.64 31.71 11.28
CA GLN A 565 4.90 33.11 11.60
C GLN A 565 4.18 34.08 10.64
N CYS A 566 4.07 33.76 9.34
CA CYS A 566 3.28 34.57 8.39
C CYS A 566 1.77 34.54 8.71
N LEU A 567 1.25 33.38 9.13
CA LEU A 567 -0.15 33.22 9.53
C LEU A 567 -0.47 33.98 10.83
N GLN A 568 0.35 33.81 11.88
CA GLN A 568 0.24 34.46 13.18
C GLN A 568 0.44 36.00 13.09
N SER A 569 1.58 36.45 12.55
CA SER A 569 1.99 37.87 12.59
C SER A 569 1.22 38.76 11.61
N ALA A 570 0.53 38.13 10.66
CA ALA A 570 -0.16 38.72 9.52
C ALA A 570 0.70 39.52 8.53
N LYS A 571 2.03 39.41 8.58
CA LYS A 571 3.00 40.27 7.87
C LYS A 571 3.91 39.49 6.92
N GLU A 572 4.73 40.25 6.18
CA GLU A 572 6.00 39.76 5.63
C GLU A 572 6.94 39.31 6.77
N VAL A 573 7.63 38.20 6.54
CA VAL A 573 8.60 37.58 7.45
C VAL A 573 9.88 37.31 6.66
N THR A 574 11.04 37.66 7.22
CA THR A 574 12.33 37.21 6.66
C THR A 574 12.55 35.76 7.04
N VAL A 575 12.74 34.88 6.05
CA VAL A 575 13.02 33.47 6.28
C VAL A 575 14.47 33.33 6.75
N GLU A 576 14.66 33.05 8.03
CA GLU A 576 15.98 32.76 8.59
C GLU A 576 16.38 31.31 8.26
N VAL A 577 17.54 31.16 7.62
CA VAL A 577 18.05 29.88 7.12
C VAL A 577 19.44 29.62 7.72
N PRO A 578 19.77 28.40 8.17
CA PRO A 578 21.09 28.09 8.70
C PRO A 578 22.24 28.48 7.74
N THR A 579 23.28 29.14 8.25
CA THR A 579 24.44 29.57 7.44
C THR A 579 25.66 28.68 7.66
N THR A 580 25.50 27.38 7.51
CA THR A 580 26.50 26.32 7.74
C THR A 580 27.51 26.18 6.59
N GLY A 581 28.31 27.22 6.37
CA GLY A 581 29.48 27.17 5.47
C GLY A 581 29.27 27.80 4.09
N ARG A 582 30.01 27.31 3.08
CA ARG A 582 30.02 27.88 1.71
C ARG A 582 28.96 27.32 0.75
N PHE A 583 28.28 26.26 1.15
CA PHE A 583 27.24 25.58 0.38
C PHE A 583 26.28 24.98 1.40
N ASN A 584 25.02 25.45 1.41
CA ASN A 584 23.97 24.86 2.23
C ASN A 584 22.90 24.25 1.29
N PRO A 585 22.74 22.91 1.27
CA PRO A 585 21.68 22.25 0.52
C PRO A 585 20.28 22.62 1.03
N ALA A 586 20.06 22.66 2.35
CA ALA A 586 18.78 23.04 2.95
C ALA A 586 18.36 24.46 2.54
N ALA A 587 19.30 25.41 2.47
CA ALA A 587 19.02 26.76 1.95
C ALA A 587 18.59 26.77 0.47
N THR A 588 19.09 25.82 -0.31
CA THR A 588 18.70 25.64 -1.72
C THR A 588 17.29 25.06 -1.79
N MET A 589 16.99 24.04 -0.98
CA MET A 589 15.66 23.42 -0.85
C MET A 589 14.60 24.43 -0.38
N VAL A 590 14.88 25.23 0.67
CA VAL A 590 13.99 26.30 1.16
C VAL A 590 13.67 27.30 0.06
N ALA A 591 14.69 27.78 -0.66
CA ALA A 591 14.50 28.72 -1.75
C ALA A 591 13.71 28.10 -2.92
N GLU A 592 13.91 26.81 -3.21
CA GLU A 592 13.21 26.10 -4.29
C GLU A 592 11.73 25.89 -3.95
N VAL A 593 11.41 25.28 -2.80
CA VAL A 593 10.01 25.00 -2.40
C VAL A 593 9.20 26.29 -2.24
N LEU A 594 9.75 27.32 -1.58
CA LEU A 594 9.05 28.61 -1.47
C LEU A 594 8.87 29.29 -2.83
N SER A 595 9.77 29.04 -3.80
CA SER A 595 9.59 29.51 -5.18
C SER A 595 8.52 28.69 -5.95
N ARG A 596 8.40 27.37 -5.73
CA ARG A 596 7.32 26.54 -6.30
C ARG A 596 5.96 26.96 -5.74
N LEU A 597 5.85 27.10 -4.42
CA LEU A 597 4.65 27.62 -3.74
C LEU A 597 4.28 29.04 -4.19
N HIS A 598 5.27 29.90 -4.47
CA HIS A 598 5.03 31.23 -5.04
C HIS A 598 4.52 31.16 -6.49
N LEU A 599 5.13 30.33 -7.33
CA LEU A 599 4.73 30.13 -8.73
C LEU A 599 3.31 29.56 -8.86
N LEU A 600 2.96 28.58 -8.01
CA LEU A 600 1.62 28.01 -7.90
C LEU A 600 0.61 29.01 -7.29
N GLY A 601 1.10 30.04 -6.60
CA GLY A 601 0.34 31.19 -6.12
C GLY A 601 -0.19 31.08 -4.69
N LEU A 602 0.38 30.21 -3.85
CA LEU A 602 -0.02 30.03 -2.45
C LEU A 602 0.63 31.08 -1.53
N VAL A 603 1.82 31.56 -1.88
CA VAL A 603 2.60 32.54 -1.10
C VAL A 603 3.18 33.65 -1.98
N GLN A 604 3.70 34.71 -1.37
CA GLN A 604 4.62 35.64 -2.01
C GLN A 604 6.02 35.39 -1.43
N PHE A 605 7.01 35.14 -2.29
CA PHE A 605 8.39 34.88 -1.88
C PHE A 605 9.38 35.55 -2.82
N ASP A 606 10.36 36.25 -2.26
CA ASP A 606 11.51 36.80 -3.00
C ASP A 606 12.78 36.00 -2.66
N SER A 607 13.26 35.21 -3.62
CA SER A 607 14.44 34.36 -3.47
C SER A 607 15.78 35.12 -3.40
N GLN A 608 15.79 36.46 -3.51
CA GLN A 608 16.97 37.30 -3.33
C GLN A 608 17.04 37.91 -1.92
N THR A 609 15.90 38.28 -1.35
CA THR A 609 15.81 38.88 0.00
C THR A 609 15.37 37.88 1.08
N PHE A 610 14.91 36.69 0.68
CA PHE A 610 14.28 35.68 1.54
C PHE A 610 13.05 36.19 2.30
N ILE A 611 12.36 37.21 1.77
CA ILE A 611 11.08 37.69 2.33
C ILE A 611 9.95 36.77 1.87
N LEU A 612 9.17 36.27 2.83
CA LEU A 612 7.99 35.42 2.65
C LEU A 612 6.74 36.14 3.19
N GLN A 613 5.59 35.96 2.53
CA GLN A 613 4.29 36.43 3.02
C GLN A 613 3.18 35.45 2.60
N VAL A 614 2.22 35.21 3.49
CA VAL A 614 0.94 34.55 3.16
C VAL A 614 -0.17 35.60 3.06
N PRO A 615 -0.72 35.87 1.85
CA PRO A 615 -1.86 36.76 1.64
C PRO A 615 -3.05 36.36 2.50
N LEU A 616 -3.81 37.34 3.02
CA LEU A 616 -4.90 37.12 3.98
C LEU A 616 -5.94 36.13 3.44
N GLU A 617 -6.25 36.26 2.16
CA GLU A 617 -7.23 35.47 1.42
C GLU A 617 -6.80 34.02 1.17
N LEU A 618 -5.52 33.69 1.38
CA LEU A 618 -4.95 32.35 1.18
C LEU A 618 -4.63 31.63 2.51
N ARG A 619 -4.81 32.29 3.66
CA ARG A 619 -4.46 31.72 4.97
C ARG A 619 -5.27 30.49 5.35
N GLY A 620 -6.53 30.41 4.91
CA GLY A 620 -7.35 29.20 5.07
C GLY A 620 -6.73 28.00 4.37
N ALA A 621 -6.35 28.16 3.10
CA ALA A 621 -5.67 27.12 2.32
C ALA A 621 -4.29 26.75 2.88
N VAL A 622 -3.45 27.73 3.23
CA VAL A 622 -2.09 27.49 3.74
C VAL A 622 -2.12 26.86 5.15
N GLY A 623 -2.97 27.36 6.06
CA GLY A 623 -3.17 26.76 7.38
C GLY A 623 -3.74 25.34 7.28
N ALA A 624 -4.68 25.11 6.37
CA ALA A 624 -5.22 23.77 6.13
C ALA A 624 -4.17 22.82 5.53
N GLY A 625 -3.27 23.32 4.69
CA GLY A 625 -2.16 22.53 4.14
C GLY A 625 -1.11 22.16 5.19
N LEU A 626 -0.77 23.07 6.11
CA LEU A 626 0.06 22.75 7.28
C LEU A 626 -0.61 21.71 8.20
N PHE A 627 -1.93 21.80 8.38
CA PHE A 627 -2.68 20.82 9.17
C PHE A 627 -2.74 19.44 8.47
N MET A 628 -3.02 19.41 7.16
CA MET A 628 -2.99 18.18 6.36
C MET A 628 -1.59 17.56 6.31
N PHE A 629 -0.54 18.40 6.24
CA PHE A 629 0.84 17.97 6.38
C PHE A 629 1.07 17.31 7.73
N GLY A 630 0.83 18.00 8.85
CA GLY A 630 1.05 17.44 10.20
C GLY A 630 0.28 16.13 10.43
N GLN A 631 -0.96 16.04 9.95
CA GLN A 631 -1.79 14.83 9.99
C GLN A 631 -1.31 13.68 9.08
N SER A 632 -0.44 13.93 8.12
CA SER A 632 0.15 12.93 7.22
C SER A 632 1.58 12.57 7.66
N TRP A 633 2.33 13.57 8.09
CA TRP A 633 3.67 13.50 8.67
C TRP A 633 3.68 12.65 9.95
N ALA A 634 2.75 12.88 10.87
CA ALA A 634 2.57 12.02 12.05
C ALA A 634 2.29 10.56 11.67
N LYS A 635 1.59 10.31 10.56
CA LYS A 635 1.38 8.94 10.07
C LYS A 635 2.62 8.36 9.40
N GLN A 636 3.51 9.17 8.84
CA GLN A 636 4.75 8.72 8.20
C GLN A 636 5.87 8.46 9.22
N ILE A 637 6.01 9.30 10.25
CA ILE A 637 6.94 9.04 11.36
C ILE A 637 6.51 7.79 12.12
N ASN A 638 5.22 7.65 12.44
CA ASN A 638 4.66 6.44 13.06
C ASN A 638 4.60 5.23 12.09
N LEU A 639 5.38 5.21 11.01
CA LEU A 639 5.54 4.12 10.05
C LEU A 639 7.02 3.79 9.72
N GLY A 640 8.01 4.37 10.42
CA GLY A 640 9.46 4.16 10.23
C GLY A 640 10.06 2.97 10.98
#